data_AF-A0AAE0HYQ6-F1
#
_entry.id   AF-A0AAE0HYQ6-F1
#
_cell.length_a   1.000
_cell.length_b   1.000
_cell.length_c   1.000
_cell.angle_alpha   90.00
_cell.angle_beta   90.00
_cell.angle_gamma   90.00
#
_symmetry.space_group_name_H-M   'P 1'
#
loop_
_entity.id
_entity.type
_entity.pdbx_description
1 polymer ?
#
loop_
_entity_poly.entity_id
_entity_poly.type
_entity_poly.pdbx_seq_one_letter_code
_entity_poly.pdbx_strand_id
1 'polypeptide(L)'
;MNTSANRIPRKKVAIVGSGCAGLAALWALNRSPHDVYIYEAADRLGGHTNTVPWTHGKYKTVVDTGFIVMNKATYPNFINFLGNVGVPTVDTEMTFGVSRDYGLFEWAGSGLSALFCQRGNLFSLKMWRMIFDILRFNQYALDLLRTGDAEPSVTSGGNEVSGSSVVPPEETIGEYLDREGYSSAFRDDYLIPMTAAVWSTSPDKCSLDFPAVTLIRFLWNHHLLSTVAARPAWMTIPTGSKSYVDAIVKGFPSNHIFLNTSVKSLISEKDGRVRLYLQNGRVEIFDHVILATHGDQAYSIIRGSATEEEKEIMSSFHTSENTAVLHSDLSLMPQSRKAWSSWNYMTKSSPLTGKGNIDQVCLTYNMNILQYIPQQTFGDVLVTLNPLHEPDPKTVQGTYSYEHPLYNPAAVRAQQRLPNIQNKRGISYAGAWTKYGFHEDGFSSGLYVAQKHLGAKLPFEFKDSTFSRGKKPELVFWDYALRLWITIVQVFVIGVLDRIAGHSRACLSLAWITTPGRSRKVHHFTQQHRKTQTPPKMNTIPFLLTRRIQAQSNSACLLCRRIAQKQPQQWTTPRRPFSQTTSRQAQQHQQQQQRAQAVTMERMRALATRWHGQVRWGFLGYGIHLNFVSAGRFYAISLILGTVAFSYGSVPMYKMICQTTGWGGQPVRTHGGGFGSDDEKDLASRLQPVTDAKRIRVTFSSSVSDVLPWKFTPQQREVRVLPGETALAFYTATNQSDHDIVGVATYSVTPAQVAPYFSKIQCFCFEEQRLNAGETVDMPVFFYLDPDLLNDLNMKGIETVTLSYTFFKAKYDDKGNFKDIPKPM
;
A
#
# COMPACT_ATOMS: atom_id res chain seq x y z
N MET A 1 50.72 -29.76 18.41
CA MET A 1 50.69 -29.02 17.13
C MET A 1 49.96 -27.71 17.36
N ASN A 2 50.43 -26.59 16.82
CA ASN A 2 49.89 -25.27 17.13
C ASN A 2 48.81 -24.89 16.10
N THR A 3 47.56 -24.69 16.54
CA THR A 3 46.46 -24.33 15.63
C THR A 3 46.63 -22.88 15.18
N SER A 4 47.04 -22.70 13.92
CA SER A 4 47.20 -21.38 13.30
C SER A 4 45.84 -20.69 13.14
N ALA A 5 45.40 -19.99 14.19
CA ALA A 5 44.20 -19.16 14.16
C ALA A 5 44.30 -18.19 12.97
N ASN A 6 43.28 -18.21 12.11
CA ASN A 6 43.30 -17.53 10.81
C ASN A 6 43.21 -16.00 11.02
N ARG A 7 44.35 -15.36 11.30
CA ARG A 7 44.46 -13.93 11.60
C ARG A 7 44.26 -13.13 10.32
N ILE A 8 43.12 -12.44 10.23
CA ILE A 8 42.86 -11.42 9.20
C ILE A 8 44.02 -10.40 9.25
N PRO A 9 44.71 -10.14 8.12
CA PRO A 9 45.82 -9.18 8.10
C PRO A 9 45.31 -7.77 8.38
N ARG A 10 46.06 -7.02 9.21
CA ARG A 10 45.83 -5.59 9.44
C ARG A 10 45.89 -4.84 8.10
N LYS A 11 45.01 -3.86 7.95
CA LYS A 11 44.87 -3.00 6.76
C LYS A 11 44.62 -1.56 7.21
N LYS A 12 45.12 -0.57 6.48
CA LYS A 12 44.67 0.82 6.54
C LYS A 12 43.43 0.97 5.67
N VAL A 13 42.30 1.37 6.24
CA VAL A 13 40.99 1.45 5.57
C VAL A 13 40.47 2.89 5.61
N ALA A 14 40.10 3.45 4.46
CA ALA A 14 39.35 4.70 4.41
C ALA A 14 37.85 4.43 4.23
N ILE A 15 37.03 5.22 4.90
CA ILE A 15 35.59 5.36 4.69
C ILE A 15 35.34 6.77 4.16
N VAL A 16 34.60 6.91 3.07
CA VAL A 16 34.30 8.19 2.43
C VAL A 16 32.80 8.44 2.49
N GLY A 17 32.39 9.51 3.16
CA GLY A 17 31.01 9.78 3.54
C GLY A 17 30.66 9.18 4.91
N SER A 18 30.03 9.97 5.78
CA SER A 18 29.61 9.60 7.14
C SER A 18 28.10 9.49 7.31
N GLY A 19 27.37 9.23 6.22
CA GLY A 19 25.99 8.76 6.29
C GLY A 19 25.86 7.43 7.04
N CYS A 20 24.62 6.94 7.18
CA CYS A 20 24.33 5.70 7.91
C CYS A 20 25.19 4.50 7.49
N ALA A 21 25.50 4.36 6.19
CA ALA A 21 26.40 3.32 5.67
C ALA A 21 27.85 3.46 6.15
N GLY A 22 28.39 4.68 6.15
CA GLY A 22 29.76 4.96 6.58
C GLY A 22 29.93 4.76 8.08
N LEU A 23 28.96 5.22 8.87
CA LEU A 23 28.92 5.02 10.33
C LEU A 23 28.72 3.55 10.72
N ALA A 24 27.91 2.79 9.99
CA ALA A 24 27.76 1.35 10.21
C ALA A 24 29.08 0.59 9.97
N ALA A 25 29.77 0.90 8.86
CA ALA A 25 31.08 0.32 8.56
C ALA A 25 32.12 0.72 9.61
N LEU A 26 32.15 1.99 10.03
CA LEU A 26 33.02 2.52 11.08
C LEU A 26 32.82 1.77 12.41
N TRP A 27 31.57 1.64 12.85
CA TRP A 27 31.21 0.94 14.09
C TRP A 27 31.60 -0.54 14.07
N ALA A 28 31.30 -1.24 12.97
CA ALA A 28 31.64 -2.65 12.81
C ALA A 28 33.17 -2.88 12.79
N LEU A 29 33.92 -2.00 12.11
CA LEU A 29 35.37 -2.11 11.99
C LEU A 29 36.12 -1.60 13.24
N ASN A 30 35.52 -0.81 14.12
CA ASN A 30 36.15 -0.36 15.37
C ASN A 30 36.50 -1.53 16.33
N ARG A 31 35.90 -2.71 16.13
CA ARG A 31 36.20 -3.96 16.87
C ARG A 31 37.11 -4.93 16.07
N SER A 32 37.75 -4.45 15.01
CA SER A 32 38.60 -5.22 14.10
C SER A 32 40.09 -4.85 14.26
N PRO A 33 41.04 -5.61 13.67
CA PRO A 33 42.46 -5.27 13.73
C PRO A 33 42.89 -4.20 12.69
N HIS A 34 41.95 -3.50 12.04
CA HIS A 34 42.23 -2.56 10.95
C HIS A 34 42.36 -1.10 11.44
N ASP A 35 43.21 -0.33 10.77
CA ASP A 35 43.33 1.11 11.00
C ASP A 35 42.30 1.84 10.13
N VAL A 36 41.15 2.15 10.72
CA VAL A 36 40.02 2.79 10.02
C VAL A 36 40.13 4.30 10.14
N TYR A 37 39.83 5.01 9.06
CA TYR A 37 39.77 6.48 8.98
C TYR A 37 38.49 6.87 8.24
N ILE A 38 37.80 7.92 8.65
CA ILE A 38 36.57 8.40 8.01
C ILE A 38 36.71 9.83 7.52
N TYR A 39 36.32 10.06 6.27
CA TYR A 39 36.36 11.35 5.58
C TYR A 39 34.93 11.83 5.30
N GLU A 40 34.63 13.05 5.72
CA GLU A 40 33.34 13.72 5.52
C GLU A 40 33.57 15.10 4.89
N ALA A 41 32.75 15.43 3.89
CA ALA A 41 32.81 16.72 3.21
C ALA A 41 32.15 17.84 4.04
N ALA A 42 31.14 17.50 4.85
CA ALA A 42 30.46 18.42 5.77
C ALA A 42 31.27 18.70 7.06
N ASP A 43 30.79 19.68 7.82
CA ASP A 43 31.28 20.06 9.15
C ASP A 43 30.77 19.15 10.29
N ARG A 44 29.88 18.21 9.96
CA ARG A 44 29.25 17.28 10.90
C ARG A 44 29.15 15.87 10.33
N LEU A 45 29.05 14.88 11.21
CA LEU A 45 28.76 13.49 10.83
C LEU A 45 27.26 13.25 10.61
N GLY A 46 26.92 12.17 9.92
CA GLY A 46 25.56 11.60 9.87
C GLY A 46 24.80 11.72 8.55
N GLY A 47 25.17 12.65 7.66
CA GLY A 47 24.45 12.87 6.39
C GLY A 47 22.97 13.22 6.62
N HIS A 48 22.04 12.47 6.02
CA HIS A 48 20.59 12.58 6.26
C HIS A 48 20.16 12.37 7.72
N THR A 49 21.00 11.79 8.58
CA THR A 49 20.79 11.87 10.03
C THR A 49 21.11 13.29 10.47
N ASN A 50 20.07 14.10 10.70
CA ASN A 50 20.18 15.51 11.08
C ASN A 50 19.17 15.83 12.19
N THR A 51 19.70 16.11 13.38
CA THR A 51 18.94 16.47 14.58
C THR A 51 19.26 17.91 14.94
N VAL A 52 18.26 18.78 14.98
CA VAL A 52 18.42 20.24 15.12
C VAL A 52 17.56 20.80 16.25
N PRO A 53 17.94 21.92 16.89
CA PRO A 53 17.16 22.49 17.97
C PRO A 53 15.90 23.20 17.45
N TRP A 54 14.78 23.02 18.14
CA TRP A 54 13.56 23.83 18.01
C TRP A 54 13.34 24.65 19.28
N THR A 55 12.99 25.92 19.14
CA THR A 55 12.73 26.85 20.26
C THR A 55 11.32 27.39 20.20
N HIS A 56 10.58 27.33 21.31
CA HIS A 56 9.26 27.95 21.45
C HIS A 56 9.24 28.82 22.72
N GLY A 57 9.38 30.13 22.54
CA GLY A 57 9.58 31.07 23.65
C GLY A 57 10.82 30.71 24.48
N LYS A 58 10.60 30.29 25.73
CA LYS A 58 11.67 29.83 26.64
C LYS A 58 11.99 28.33 26.53
N TYR A 59 11.13 27.54 25.88
CA TYR A 59 11.26 26.08 25.81
C TYR A 59 12.12 25.67 24.60
N LYS A 60 12.91 24.60 24.76
CA LYS A 60 13.72 24.03 23.69
C LYS A 60 13.58 22.50 23.64
N THR A 61 13.61 21.96 22.43
CA THR A 61 13.61 20.51 22.14
C THR A 61 14.49 20.24 20.91
N VAL A 62 14.59 18.98 20.49
CA VAL A 62 15.29 18.57 19.27
C VAL A 62 14.34 17.92 18.27
N VAL A 63 14.57 18.18 16.99
CA VAL A 63 13.76 17.71 15.86
C VAL A 63 14.68 17.04 14.85
N ASP A 64 14.33 15.82 14.42
CA ASP A 64 14.97 15.16 13.30
C ASP A 64 14.34 15.67 11.99
N THR A 65 15.15 16.15 11.05
CA THR A 65 14.66 16.73 9.78
C THR A 65 14.92 15.86 8.55
N GLY A 66 15.48 14.67 8.74
CA GLY A 66 15.78 13.69 7.68
C GLY A 66 15.37 12.29 8.08
N PHE A 67 16.27 11.53 8.71
CA PHE A 67 15.90 10.25 9.33
C PHE A 67 15.21 10.45 10.68
N ILE A 68 13.95 10.00 10.80
CA ILE A 68 13.06 10.24 11.97
C ILE A 68 12.52 8.93 12.59
N VAL A 69 12.16 7.94 11.76
CA VAL A 69 11.43 6.72 12.20
C VAL A 69 11.94 5.43 11.56
N MET A 70 11.75 4.33 12.29
CA MET A 70 12.07 2.94 11.91
C MET A 70 10.90 2.02 12.28
N ASN A 71 10.92 0.74 11.87
CA ASN A 71 9.92 -0.23 12.36
C ASN A 71 10.53 -1.63 12.58
N LYS A 72 9.89 -2.40 13.46
CA LYS A 72 10.38 -3.71 13.92
C LYS A 72 10.43 -4.80 12.83
N ALA A 73 9.80 -4.59 11.66
CA ALA A 73 9.75 -5.57 10.56
C ALA A 73 10.78 -5.31 9.43
N THR A 74 11.14 -4.05 9.16
CA THR A 74 12.06 -3.69 8.04
C THR A 74 13.37 -3.03 8.47
N TYR A 75 13.66 -2.92 9.77
CA TYR A 75 14.92 -2.37 10.31
C TYR A 75 15.70 -3.35 11.24
N PRO A 76 15.84 -4.66 10.89
CA PRO A 76 16.38 -5.66 11.81
C PRO A 76 17.82 -5.40 12.26
N ASN A 77 18.71 -4.91 11.39
CA ASN A 77 20.12 -4.69 11.76
C ASN A 77 20.30 -3.39 12.53
N PHE A 78 19.61 -2.31 12.13
CA PHE A 78 19.68 -1.03 12.83
C PHE A 78 19.09 -1.11 14.25
N ILE A 79 17.96 -1.79 14.44
CA ILE A 79 17.37 -2.00 15.79
C ILE A 79 18.29 -2.84 16.68
N ASN A 80 18.85 -3.94 16.15
CA ASN A 80 19.84 -4.74 16.89
C ASN A 80 21.09 -3.93 17.26
N PHE A 81 21.53 -3.01 16.39
CA PHE A 81 22.61 -2.08 16.66
C PHE A 81 22.25 -1.10 17.79
N LEU A 82 21.11 -0.42 17.74
CA LEU A 82 20.69 0.55 18.76
C LEU A 82 20.66 -0.08 20.16
N GLY A 83 20.09 -1.29 20.28
CA GLY A 83 20.13 -2.07 21.52
C GLY A 83 21.54 -2.43 21.97
N ASN A 84 22.46 -2.72 21.03
CA ASN A 84 23.87 -3.00 21.32
C ASN A 84 24.71 -1.78 21.72
N VAL A 85 24.27 -0.55 21.41
CA VAL A 85 24.91 0.70 21.85
C VAL A 85 24.16 1.41 22.97
N GLY A 86 23.03 0.87 23.44
CA GLY A 86 22.23 1.43 24.53
C GLY A 86 21.46 2.69 24.15
N VAL A 87 21.15 2.90 22.87
CA VAL A 87 20.31 4.03 22.42
C VAL A 87 18.84 3.60 22.49
N PRO A 88 17.99 4.28 23.29
CA PRO A 88 16.60 3.88 23.46
C PRO A 88 15.75 4.23 22.23
N THR A 89 14.69 3.46 22.04
CA THR A 89 13.63 3.70 21.05
C THR A 89 12.28 3.71 21.74
N VAL A 90 11.37 4.59 21.32
CA VAL A 90 9.96 4.58 21.74
C VAL A 90 9.08 4.25 20.54
N ASP A 91 7.99 3.51 20.76
CA ASP A 91 7.00 3.24 19.71
C ASP A 91 6.33 4.57 19.28
N THR A 92 6.02 4.73 17.99
CA THR A 92 5.46 5.95 17.37
C THR A 92 4.41 5.64 16.29
N GLU A 93 3.66 6.64 15.85
CA GLU A 93 2.66 6.52 14.79
C GLU A 93 3.18 6.97 13.43
N MET A 94 3.00 6.12 12.41
CA MET A 94 3.00 6.54 11.00
C MET A 94 1.57 6.49 10.44
N THR A 95 0.84 7.59 10.61
CA THR A 95 -0.43 7.84 9.91
C THR A 95 -0.17 8.66 8.64
N PHE A 96 -1.00 8.46 7.62
CA PHE A 96 -0.88 9.11 6.31
C PHE A 96 -2.18 9.78 5.90
N GLY A 97 -2.10 11.01 5.40
CA GLY A 97 -3.22 11.80 4.90
C GLY A 97 -2.89 12.53 3.60
N VAL A 98 -3.92 12.82 2.82
CA VAL A 98 -3.84 13.54 1.54
C VAL A 98 -4.75 14.75 1.59
N SER A 99 -4.26 15.91 1.16
CA SER A 99 -5.06 17.10 0.87
C SER A 99 -4.74 17.63 -0.52
N ARG A 100 -5.78 17.84 -1.35
CA ARG A 100 -5.64 18.35 -2.72
C ARG A 100 -6.39 19.67 -2.90
N ASP A 101 -5.79 20.53 -3.74
CA ASP A 101 -6.38 21.78 -4.23
C ASP A 101 -6.86 22.66 -3.06
N TYR A 102 -5.94 22.89 -2.11
CA TYR A 102 -6.16 23.67 -0.89
C TYR A 102 -7.31 23.15 0.00
N GLY A 103 -7.58 21.85 -0.04
CA GLY A 103 -8.60 21.19 0.78
C GLY A 103 -9.93 20.93 0.08
N LEU A 104 -10.04 21.07 -1.25
CA LEU A 104 -11.23 20.62 -2.00
C LEU A 104 -11.49 19.12 -1.86
N PHE A 105 -10.43 18.32 -1.67
CA PHE A 105 -10.53 16.89 -1.38
C PHE A 105 -9.49 16.49 -0.32
N GLU A 106 -9.97 15.90 0.79
CA GLU A 106 -9.12 15.45 1.90
C GLU A 106 -9.56 14.08 2.42
N TRP A 107 -8.58 13.25 2.81
CA TRP A 107 -8.79 11.99 3.53
C TRP A 107 -7.53 11.58 4.31
N ALA A 108 -7.67 10.76 5.35
CA ALA A 108 -6.53 10.15 6.04
C ALA A 108 -6.79 8.73 6.57
N GLY A 109 -5.72 7.94 6.69
CA GLY A 109 -5.71 6.52 7.02
C GLY A 109 -5.63 6.18 8.52
N SER A 110 -5.91 7.15 9.39
CA SER A 110 -5.92 7.04 10.86
C SER A 110 -7.24 6.54 11.46
N GLY A 111 -8.35 6.59 10.70
CA GLY A 111 -9.64 6.05 11.16
C GLY A 111 -10.82 6.45 10.26
N LEU A 112 -12.02 5.91 10.52
CA LEU A 112 -13.22 6.22 9.71
C LEU A 112 -13.60 7.71 9.73
N SER A 113 -13.39 8.38 10.87
CA SER A 113 -13.60 9.82 11.06
C SER A 113 -12.61 10.71 10.30
N ALA A 114 -11.45 10.15 9.92
CA ALA A 114 -10.38 10.80 9.19
C ALA A 114 -10.47 10.50 7.68
N LEU A 115 -10.81 9.25 7.33
CA LEU A 115 -11.15 8.83 5.96
C LEU A 115 -12.33 9.63 5.42
N PHE A 116 -13.38 9.82 6.22
CA PHE A 116 -14.52 10.67 5.91
C PHE A 116 -14.50 11.99 6.69
N CYS A 117 -13.30 12.60 6.82
CA CYS A 117 -13.14 13.92 7.46
C CYS A 117 -14.03 14.99 6.80
N GLN A 118 -14.20 14.92 5.49
CA GLN A 118 -15.23 15.61 4.70
C GLN A 118 -16.47 14.72 4.57
N ARG A 119 -17.55 15.01 5.33
CA ARG A 119 -18.77 14.19 5.35
C ARG A 119 -19.43 13.96 3.98
N GLY A 120 -19.26 14.89 3.03
CA GLY A 120 -19.76 14.74 1.65
C GLY A 120 -19.17 13.52 0.92
N ASN A 121 -17.95 13.10 1.27
CA ASN A 121 -17.28 11.96 0.63
C ASN A 121 -17.95 10.62 0.94
N LEU A 122 -18.82 10.53 1.96
CA LEU A 122 -19.69 9.37 2.20
C LEU A 122 -20.66 9.09 1.03
N PHE A 123 -21.04 10.12 0.27
CA PHE A 123 -21.92 10.01 -0.90
C PHE A 123 -21.15 10.03 -2.23
N SER A 124 -19.82 10.13 -2.18
CA SER A 124 -18.97 10.18 -3.37
C SER A 124 -18.69 8.78 -3.92
N LEU A 125 -19.26 8.48 -5.09
CA LEU A 125 -18.94 7.24 -5.82
C LEU A 125 -17.44 7.14 -6.15
N LYS A 126 -16.75 8.28 -6.36
CA LYS A 126 -15.28 8.31 -6.54
C LYS A 126 -14.55 7.78 -5.30
N MET A 127 -14.99 8.21 -4.10
CA MET A 127 -14.43 7.78 -2.81
C MET A 127 -14.61 6.28 -2.58
N TRP A 128 -15.82 5.75 -2.80
CA TRP A 128 -16.07 4.32 -2.66
C TRP A 128 -15.35 3.48 -3.73
N ARG A 129 -15.23 3.97 -4.97
CA ARG A 129 -14.42 3.34 -6.02
C ARG A 129 -12.94 3.27 -5.63
N MET A 130 -12.39 4.33 -5.04
CA MET A 130 -11.03 4.39 -4.48
C MET A 130 -10.84 3.37 -3.35
N ILE A 131 -11.70 3.40 -2.32
CA ILE A 131 -11.62 2.49 -1.16
C ILE A 131 -11.66 1.02 -1.61
N PHE A 132 -12.56 0.69 -2.55
CA PHE A 132 -12.63 -0.65 -3.12
C PHE A 132 -11.37 -1.03 -3.90
N ASP A 133 -10.81 -0.12 -4.70
CA ASP A 133 -9.55 -0.36 -5.42
C ASP A 133 -8.36 -0.53 -4.47
N ILE A 134 -8.31 0.15 -3.31
CA ILE A 134 -7.28 -0.09 -2.29
C ILE A 134 -7.35 -1.53 -1.77
N LEU A 135 -8.55 -2.00 -1.42
CA LEU A 135 -8.77 -3.39 -0.97
C LEU A 135 -8.44 -4.40 -2.08
N ARG A 136 -8.79 -4.10 -3.35
CA ARG A 136 -8.44 -4.90 -4.52
C ARG A 136 -6.94 -4.95 -4.74
N PHE A 137 -6.25 -3.81 -4.76
CA PHE A 137 -4.82 -3.70 -5.03
C PHE A 137 -4.01 -4.46 -3.98
N ASN A 138 -4.30 -4.22 -2.70
CA ASN A 138 -3.65 -4.89 -1.58
C ASN A 138 -3.74 -6.43 -1.65
N GLN A 139 -4.83 -6.97 -2.21
CA GLN A 139 -4.99 -8.41 -2.43
C GLN A 139 -4.35 -8.90 -3.75
N TYR A 140 -4.68 -8.29 -4.89
CA TYR A 140 -4.35 -8.82 -6.22
C TYR A 140 -2.96 -8.43 -6.72
N ALA A 141 -2.36 -7.34 -6.24
CA ALA A 141 -0.98 -6.97 -6.58
C ALA A 141 0.00 -8.08 -6.16
N LEU A 142 -0.27 -8.74 -5.02
CA LEU A 142 0.53 -9.85 -4.49
C LEU A 142 0.70 -11.02 -5.47
N ASP A 143 -0.19 -11.21 -6.44
CA ASP A 143 -0.07 -12.32 -7.40
C ASP A 143 1.13 -12.15 -8.33
N LEU A 144 1.57 -10.92 -8.62
CA LEU A 144 2.84 -10.66 -9.34
C LEU A 144 4.07 -11.16 -8.56
N LEU A 145 3.99 -11.24 -7.22
CA LEU A 145 5.05 -11.80 -6.38
C LEU A 145 4.96 -13.34 -6.26
N ARG A 146 3.87 -13.96 -6.73
CA ARG A 146 3.63 -15.41 -6.67
C ARG A 146 3.98 -16.09 -8.00
N THR A 147 3.62 -15.47 -9.12
CA THR A 147 3.90 -15.94 -10.49
C THR A 147 5.33 -15.67 -10.96
N GLY A 148 6.09 -14.82 -10.25
CA GLY A 148 7.51 -14.61 -10.49
C GLY A 148 8.36 -15.81 -10.11
N ASP A 149 8.48 -16.79 -11.02
CA ASP A 149 9.45 -17.90 -10.97
C ASP A 149 10.81 -17.54 -11.58
N ALA A 150 11.04 -16.25 -11.87
CA ALA A 150 12.37 -15.71 -12.06
C ALA A 150 13.00 -15.39 -10.69
N GLU A 151 13.84 -16.29 -10.19
CA GLU A 151 14.94 -15.87 -9.31
C GLU A 151 15.74 -14.78 -10.04
N PRO A 152 16.15 -13.68 -9.39
CA PRO A 152 17.20 -12.82 -9.94
C PRO A 152 18.47 -13.66 -10.07
N SER A 153 18.81 -14.04 -11.30
CA SER A 153 19.58 -15.25 -11.56
C SER A 153 21.06 -15.09 -11.22
N VAL A 154 21.44 -15.43 -9.98
CA VAL A 154 22.83 -15.63 -9.55
C VAL A 154 23.35 -16.97 -10.10
N THR A 155 23.32 -17.14 -11.42
CA THR A 155 23.87 -18.30 -12.13
C THR A 155 25.39 -18.19 -12.20
N SER A 156 26.05 -18.50 -11.08
CA SER A 156 27.48 -18.83 -11.08
C SER A 156 27.68 -20.19 -11.77
N GLY A 157 27.93 -20.17 -13.07
CA GLY A 157 28.18 -21.36 -13.89
C GLY A 157 28.22 -20.97 -15.36
N GLY A 158 29.40 -21.07 -15.97
CA GLY A 158 29.58 -20.68 -17.37
C GLY A 158 29.06 -21.73 -18.34
N ASN A 159 28.29 -21.28 -19.33
CA ASN A 159 28.26 -21.84 -20.68
C ASN A 159 27.74 -20.77 -21.64
N GLU A 160 28.46 -20.54 -22.74
CA GLU A 160 28.07 -19.53 -23.73
C GLU A 160 26.88 -20.02 -24.54
N VAL A 161 25.80 -19.22 -24.58
CA VAL A 161 24.72 -19.38 -25.56
C VAL A 161 24.60 -18.09 -26.34
N SER A 162 25.22 -18.06 -27.52
CA SER A 162 25.28 -16.91 -28.42
C SER A 162 23.91 -16.59 -29.03
N GLY A 163 23.09 -15.85 -28.29
CA GLY A 163 21.82 -15.30 -28.75
C GLY A 163 21.55 -13.96 -28.06
N SER A 164 21.20 -12.93 -28.84
CA SER A 164 20.96 -11.58 -28.33
C SER A 164 19.77 -11.57 -27.35
N SER A 165 20.10 -11.67 -26.07
CA SER A 165 19.14 -11.92 -25.00
C SER A 165 18.51 -10.61 -24.55
N VAL A 166 17.60 -10.09 -25.37
CA VAL A 166 16.70 -9.01 -24.99
C VAL A 166 15.81 -9.51 -23.84
N VAL A 167 16.23 -9.24 -22.61
CA VAL A 167 15.40 -9.39 -21.42
C VAL A 167 14.11 -8.61 -21.67
N PRO A 168 12.93 -9.24 -21.55
CA PRO A 168 11.68 -8.52 -21.78
C PRO A 168 11.56 -7.35 -20.80
N PRO A 169 11.05 -6.19 -21.22
CA PRO A 169 10.85 -5.07 -20.31
C PRO A 169 9.92 -5.48 -19.17
N GLU A 170 10.30 -5.11 -17.94
CA GLU A 170 9.46 -5.33 -16.76
C GLU A 170 8.18 -4.50 -16.88
N GLU A 171 7.01 -5.10 -16.62
CA GLU A 171 5.73 -4.38 -16.63
C GLU A 171 5.79 -3.23 -15.61
N THR A 172 5.49 -2.01 -16.08
CA THR A 172 5.49 -0.82 -15.25
C THR A 172 4.21 -0.74 -14.41
N ILE A 173 4.23 -0.01 -13.29
CA ILE A 173 3.03 0.11 -12.45
C ILE A 173 1.86 0.77 -13.20
N GLY A 174 2.11 1.70 -14.13
CA GLY A 174 1.09 2.28 -15.00
C GLY A 174 0.41 1.24 -15.89
N GLU A 175 1.20 0.44 -16.59
CA GLU A 175 0.70 -0.63 -17.46
C GLU A 175 -0.10 -1.67 -16.66
N TYR A 176 0.38 -2.06 -15.47
CA TYR A 176 -0.37 -2.93 -14.56
C TYR A 176 -1.73 -2.31 -14.18
N LEU A 177 -1.77 -1.04 -13.79
CA LEU A 177 -3.01 -0.38 -13.34
C LEU A 177 -4.03 -0.22 -14.46
N ASP A 178 -3.61 0.15 -15.67
CA ASP A 178 -4.49 0.28 -16.82
C ASP A 178 -4.95 -1.10 -17.35
N ARG A 179 -4.06 -2.12 -17.36
CA ARG A 179 -4.40 -3.51 -17.74
C ARG A 179 -5.43 -4.13 -16.81
N GLU A 180 -5.33 -3.86 -15.51
CA GLU A 180 -6.27 -4.34 -14.49
C GLU A 180 -7.50 -3.43 -14.32
N GLY A 181 -7.53 -2.24 -14.91
CA GLY A 181 -8.68 -1.32 -14.86
C GLY A 181 -8.93 -0.69 -13.48
N TYR A 182 -7.86 -0.34 -12.76
CA TYR A 182 -7.97 0.48 -11.55
C TYR A 182 -8.43 1.91 -11.90
N SER A 183 -9.09 2.58 -10.95
CA SER A 183 -9.60 3.94 -11.14
C SER A 183 -8.50 5.00 -11.05
N SER A 184 -8.70 6.13 -11.74
CA SER A 184 -7.89 7.34 -11.54
C SER A 184 -7.97 7.83 -10.09
N ALA A 185 -9.09 7.60 -9.40
CA ALA A 185 -9.21 7.88 -7.97
C ALA A 185 -8.14 7.10 -7.16
N PHE A 186 -8.07 5.79 -7.31
CA PHE A 186 -7.02 4.99 -6.66
C PHE A 186 -5.61 5.42 -7.04
N ARG A 187 -5.36 5.66 -8.34
CA ARG A 187 -4.03 6.04 -8.83
C ARG A 187 -3.59 7.40 -8.28
N ASP A 188 -4.44 8.42 -8.40
CA ASP A 188 -4.10 9.83 -8.19
C ASP A 188 -4.39 10.31 -6.76
N ASP A 189 -5.37 9.72 -6.07
CA ASP A 189 -5.78 10.05 -4.69
C ASP A 189 -5.14 9.16 -3.60
N TYR A 190 -4.59 8.00 -3.96
CA TYR A 190 -3.97 7.06 -3.01
C TYR A 190 -2.56 6.63 -3.42
N LEU A 191 -2.37 5.95 -4.57
CA LEU A 191 -1.11 5.26 -4.84
C LEU A 191 0.04 6.22 -5.12
N ILE A 192 -0.14 7.18 -6.04
CA ILE A 192 0.89 8.19 -6.36
C ILE A 192 1.25 9.01 -5.10
N PRO A 193 0.28 9.55 -4.31
CA PRO A 193 0.57 10.17 -3.02
C PRO A 193 1.40 9.31 -2.06
N MET A 194 1.05 8.03 -1.92
CA MET A 194 1.76 7.09 -1.04
C MET A 194 3.20 6.87 -1.51
N THR A 195 3.41 6.55 -2.80
CA THR A 195 4.75 6.25 -3.31
C THR A 195 5.65 7.49 -3.37
N ALA A 196 5.09 8.64 -3.76
CA ALA A 196 5.84 9.90 -3.79
C ALA A 196 6.25 10.36 -2.38
N ALA A 197 5.42 10.12 -1.35
CA ALA A 197 5.79 10.38 0.04
C ALA A 197 6.89 9.42 0.53
N VAL A 198 6.76 8.12 0.22
CA VAL A 198 7.71 7.06 0.60
C VAL A 198 9.13 7.31 0.07
N TRP A 199 9.27 7.79 -1.17
CA TRP A 199 10.59 8.05 -1.80
C TRP A 199 11.00 9.53 -1.87
N SER A 200 10.16 10.46 -1.40
CA SER A 200 10.42 11.90 -1.48
C SER A 200 10.85 12.36 -2.89
N THR A 201 10.02 12.04 -3.89
CA THR A 201 10.26 12.34 -5.31
C THR A 201 9.00 12.90 -5.97
N SER A 202 9.14 13.86 -6.90
CA SER A 202 7.99 14.41 -7.64
C SER A 202 7.27 13.31 -8.44
N PRO A 203 5.96 13.44 -8.78
CA PRO A 203 5.17 12.33 -9.33
C PRO A 203 5.64 11.91 -10.73
N ASP A 204 6.26 12.83 -11.46
CA ASP A 204 6.90 12.63 -12.76
C ASP A 204 8.22 11.83 -12.66
N LYS A 205 8.80 11.75 -11.45
CA LYS A 205 10.01 10.98 -11.12
C LYS A 205 9.68 9.69 -10.36
N CYS A 206 8.69 9.75 -9.45
CA CYS A 206 7.97 8.60 -8.89
C CYS A 206 6.99 8.03 -9.92
N SER A 207 7.46 7.87 -11.16
CA SER A 207 6.58 7.78 -12.31
C SER A 207 5.85 6.45 -12.38
N LEU A 208 4.80 6.42 -13.20
CA LEU A 208 4.11 5.19 -13.55
C LEU A 208 5.02 4.17 -14.26
N ASP A 209 6.24 4.56 -14.67
CA ASP A 209 7.25 3.71 -15.31
C ASP A 209 8.07 2.87 -14.32
N PHE A 210 7.83 2.99 -13.01
CA PHE A 210 8.49 2.17 -11.98
C PHE A 210 8.12 0.68 -12.16
N PRO A 211 9.08 -0.28 -12.13
CA PRO A 211 8.79 -1.71 -12.29
C PRO A 211 7.79 -2.25 -11.25
N ALA A 212 6.63 -2.75 -11.71
CA ALA A 212 5.52 -3.12 -10.84
C ALA A 212 5.92 -4.16 -9.79
N VAL A 213 6.69 -5.19 -10.18
CA VAL A 213 7.18 -6.24 -9.26
C VAL A 213 8.02 -5.65 -8.13
N THR A 214 8.93 -4.71 -8.43
CA THR A 214 9.81 -4.09 -7.44
C THR A 214 9.04 -3.20 -6.46
N LEU A 215 8.05 -2.44 -6.96
CA LEU A 215 7.18 -1.62 -6.13
C LEU A 215 6.30 -2.48 -5.22
N ILE A 216 5.65 -3.51 -5.77
CA ILE A 216 4.76 -4.39 -5.03
C ILE A 216 5.54 -5.21 -3.99
N ARG A 217 6.79 -5.62 -4.31
CA ARG A 217 7.72 -6.24 -3.34
C ARG A 217 7.99 -5.30 -2.17
N PHE A 218 8.31 -4.03 -2.45
CA PHE A 218 8.53 -3.02 -1.43
C PHE A 218 7.29 -2.81 -0.54
N LEU A 219 6.12 -2.58 -1.15
CA LEU A 219 4.86 -2.33 -0.45
C LEU A 219 4.41 -3.54 0.38
N TRP A 220 4.67 -4.76 -0.09
CA TRP A 220 4.41 -5.99 0.68
C TRP A 220 5.33 -6.08 1.90
N ASN A 221 6.65 -5.95 1.71
CA ASN A 221 7.66 -5.99 2.78
C ASN A 221 7.39 -4.94 3.87
N HIS A 222 6.95 -3.73 3.49
CA HIS A 222 6.62 -2.64 4.41
C HIS A 222 5.18 -2.67 4.94
N HIS A 223 4.45 -3.78 4.73
CA HIS A 223 3.06 -4.00 5.17
C HIS A 223 2.01 -3.04 4.58
N LEU A 224 2.38 -2.16 3.63
CA LEU A 224 1.48 -1.21 2.98
C LEU A 224 0.39 -1.89 2.11
N LEU A 225 0.59 -3.16 1.72
CA LEU A 225 -0.44 -4.01 1.07
C LEU A 225 -1.30 -4.82 2.06
N SER A 226 -1.27 -4.54 3.37
CA SER A 226 -1.96 -5.39 4.36
C SER A 226 -3.31 -4.80 4.77
N THR A 227 -4.41 -5.52 4.49
CA THR A 227 -5.79 -5.07 4.81
C THR A 227 -6.28 -5.52 6.19
N VAL A 228 -5.75 -6.63 6.73
CA VAL A 228 -6.23 -7.25 7.99
C VAL A 228 -5.09 -7.61 8.95
N ALA A 229 -3.85 -7.77 8.47
CA ALA A 229 -2.70 -8.02 9.33
C ALA A 229 -2.27 -6.74 10.07
N ALA A 230 -1.75 -6.91 11.30
CA ALA A 230 -1.20 -5.80 12.08
C ALA A 230 -0.15 -5.01 11.29
N ARG A 231 -0.28 -3.68 11.32
CA ARG A 231 0.80 -2.77 10.88
C ARG A 231 2.01 -2.97 11.80
N PRO A 232 3.25 -2.97 11.29
CA PRO A 232 4.43 -3.12 12.13
C PRO A 232 4.51 -1.91 13.07
N ALA A 233 4.86 -2.16 14.34
CA ALA A 233 5.11 -1.08 15.29
C ALA A 233 6.28 -0.22 14.78
N TRP A 234 5.98 1.05 14.51
CA TRP A 234 6.96 2.08 14.18
C TRP A 234 7.59 2.58 15.48
N MET A 235 8.83 3.07 15.38
CA MET A 235 9.60 3.61 16.50
C MET A 235 10.38 4.85 16.08
N THR A 236 10.70 5.70 17.05
CA THR A 236 11.64 6.82 16.91
C THR A 236 12.66 6.82 18.06
N ILE A 237 13.71 7.66 17.95
CA ILE A 237 14.70 7.87 19.01
C ILE A 237 14.29 9.15 19.76
N PRO A 238 13.85 9.08 21.03
CA PRO A 238 13.24 10.22 21.74
C PRO A 238 14.22 11.37 21.99
N THR A 239 15.53 11.10 21.95
CA THR A 239 16.60 12.10 22.07
C THR A 239 17.12 12.60 20.72
N GLY A 240 16.43 12.27 19.62
CA GLY A 240 16.82 12.58 18.24
C GLY A 240 17.94 11.67 17.71
N SER A 241 17.91 11.40 16.40
CA SER A 241 18.71 10.35 15.77
C SER A 241 20.22 10.58 15.80
N LYS A 242 20.70 11.82 15.98
CA LYS A 242 22.11 12.12 16.29
C LYS A 242 22.65 11.30 17.48
N SER A 243 21.79 10.89 18.41
CA SER A 243 22.16 10.06 19.57
C SER A 243 22.93 8.78 19.20
N TYR A 244 22.59 8.13 18.08
CA TYR A 244 23.33 6.93 17.65
C TYR A 244 24.68 7.27 17.01
N VAL A 245 24.80 8.43 16.35
CA VAL A 245 26.06 8.94 15.80
C VAL A 245 27.04 9.22 16.94
N ASP A 246 26.57 9.89 17.98
CA ASP A 246 27.36 10.16 19.19
C ASP A 246 27.78 8.86 19.90
N ALA A 247 26.90 7.86 19.96
CA ALA A 247 27.20 6.55 20.54
C ALA A 247 28.29 5.77 19.76
N ILE A 248 28.36 5.92 18.43
CA ILE A 248 29.44 5.33 17.60
C ILE A 248 30.76 6.07 17.85
N VAL A 249 30.73 7.41 17.85
CA VAL A 249 31.92 8.27 17.92
C VAL A 249 32.58 8.27 19.30
N LYS A 250 31.80 8.10 20.38
CA LYS A 250 32.27 8.08 21.78
C LYS A 250 33.41 7.08 22.05
N GLY A 251 33.58 6.07 21.22
CA GLY A 251 34.66 5.06 21.32
C GLY A 251 35.65 5.07 20.16
N PHE A 252 35.82 6.18 19.43
CA PHE A 252 36.67 6.25 18.23
C PHE A 252 37.75 7.35 18.31
N PRO A 253 38.98 7.15 17.79
CA PRO A 253 40.03 8.17 17.81
C PRO A 253 39.65 9.41 16.99
N SER A 254 39.67 10.59 17.60
CA SER A 254 39.30 11.85 16.94
C SER A 254 40.25 12.21 15.78
N ASN A 255 41.51 11.84 15.87
CA ASN A 255 42.51 12.01 14.80
C ASN A 255 42.32 11.07 13.59
N HIS A 256 41.30 10.19 13.62
CA HIS A 256 40.89 9.35 12.50
C HIS A 256 39.56 9.83 11.87
N ILE A 257 39.00 10.97 12.32
CA ILE A 257 37.75 11.57 11.82
C ILE A 257 38.08 12.89 11.13
N PHE A 258 37.92 12.96 9.82
CA PHE A 258 38.25 14.13 9.00
C PHE A 258 36.98 14.81 8.45
N LEU A 259 36.47 15.78 9.21
CA LEU A 259 35.39 16.69 8.79
C LEU A 259 35.93 17.74 7.80
N ASN A 260 35.05 18.40 7.05
CA ASN A 260 35.39 19.41 6.03
C ASN A 260 36.45 18.93 5.00
N THR A 261 36.58 17.61 4.81
CA THR A 261 37.66 16.96 4.06
C THR A 261 37.08 16.12 2.93
N SER A 262 36.50 16.81 1.94
CA SER A 262 35.95 16.17 0.74
C SER A 262 37.02 15.39 -0.04
N VAL A 263 36.66 14.18 -0.46
CA VAL A 263 37.43 13.37 -1.41
C VAL A 263 37.07 13.81 -2.83
N LYS A 264 38.09 14.11 -3.64
CA LYS A 264 37.93 14.57 -5.02
C LYS A 264 37.94 13.42 -6.02
N SER A 265 38.83 12.45 -5.83
CA SER A 265 38.94 11.26 -6.68
C SER A 265 39.75 10.15 -6.01
N LEU A 266 39.73 8.95 -6.61
CA LEU A 266 40.66 7.87 -6.26
C LEU A 266 41.22 7.13 -7.48
N ILE A 267 42.33 6.43 -7.26
CA ILE A 267 42.99 5.55 -8.25
C ILE A 267 43.42 4.26 -7.54
N SER A 268 43.06 3.09 -8.07
CA SER A 268 43.65 1.81 -7.64
C SER A 268 45.05 1.65 -8.23
N GLU A 269 46.02 1.28 -7.40
CA GLU A 269 47.39 1.01 -7.81
C GLU A 269 47.59 -0.47 -8.19
N LYS A 270 48.67 -0.77 -8.93
CA LYS A 270 48.95 -2.12 -9.45
C LYS A 270 49.23 -3.17 -8.37
N ASP A 271 49.52 -2.74 -7.14
CA ASP A 271 49.74 -3.60 -5.97
C ASP A 271 48.45 -3.88 -5.17
N GLY A 272 47.30 -3.37 -5.64
CA GLY A 272 46.00 -3.53 -4.99
C GLY A 272 45.65 -2.48 -3.94
N ARG A 273 46.57 -1.55 -3.60
CA ARG A 273 46.27 -0.39 -2.75
C ARG A 273 45.49 0.66 -3.53
N VAL A 274 44.88 1.60 -2.81
CA VAL A 274 44.08 2.69 -3.38
C VAL A 274 44.61 4.03 -2.90
N ARG A 275 44.85 4.93 -3.86
CA ARG A 275 45.31 6.30 -3.65
C ARG A 275 44.13 7.25 -3.67
N LEU A 276 43.94 7.96 -2.56
CA LEU A 276 42.84 8.88 -2.29
C LEU A 276 43.33 10.32 -2.47
N TYR A 277 42.66 11.11 -3.32
CA TYR A 277 42.98 12.51 -3.57
C TYR A 277 41.96 13.40 -2.86
N LEU A 278 42.43 14.21 -1.92
CA LEU A 278 41.60 15.11 -1.12
C LEU A 278 41.49 16.48 -1.79
N GLN A 279 40.37 17.18 -1.56
CA GLN A 279 40.08 18.49 -2.18
C GLN A 279 41.11 19.57 -1.80
N ASN A 280 41.78 19.43 -0.65
CA ASN A 280 42.88 20.29 -0.19
C ASN A 280 44.26 19.95 -0.81
N GLY A 281 44.31 19.05 -1.79
CA GLY A 281 45.54 18.65 -2.49
C GLY A 281 46.39 17.59 -1.78
N ARG A 282 46.04 17.19 -0.55
CA ARG A 282 46.67 16.02 0.10
C ARG A 282 46.34 14.74 -0.65
N VAL A 283 47.29 13.81 -0.65
CA VAL A 283 47.16 12.48 -1.21
C VAL A 283 47.49 11.46 -0.13
N GLU A 284 46.63 10.46 0.04
CA GLU A 284 46.87 9.36 0.99
C GLU A 284 46.67 8.00 0.33
N ILE A 285 47.35 6.97 0.85
CA ILE A 285 47.27 5.60 0.37
C ILE A 285 46.62 4.73 1.45
N PHE A 286 45.77 3.79 1.03
CA PHE A 286 45.03 2.84 1.85
C PHE A 286 45.04 1.45 1.20
N ASP A 287 44.89 0.39 2.00
CA ASP A 287 44.77 -0.99 1.51
C ASP A 287 43.31 -1.37 1.17
N HIS A 288 42.37 -0.48 1.51
CA HIS A 288 40.95 -0.58 1.19
C HIS A 288 40.25 0.78 1.29
N VAL A 289 39.29 1.04 0.40
CA VAL A 289 38.41 2.23 0.45
C VAL A 289 36.94 1.80 0.40
N ILE A 290 36.13 2.29 1.34
CA ILE A 290 34.68 2.16 1.34
C ILE A 290 34.10 3.50 0.90
N LEU A 291 33.48 3.55 -0.28
CA LEU A 291 32.68 4.68 -0.72
C LEU A 291 31.26 4.51 -0.16
N ALA A 292 30.95 5.30 0.87
CA ALA A 292 29.68 5.31 1.60
C ALA A 292 28.86 6.59 1.29
N THR A 293 29.07 7.15 0.10
CA THR A 293 28.40 8.33 -0.47
C THR A 293 27.15 7.94 -1.26
N HIS A 294 26.49 8.90 -1.93
CA HIS A 294 25.52 8.57 -2.98
C HIS A 294 26.20 7.90 -4.20
N GLY A 295 25.42 7.22 -5.04
CA GLY A 295 25.96 6.38 -6.13
C GLY A 295 26.59 7.19 -7.27
N ASP A 296 26.00 8.34 -7.59
CA ASP A 296 26.53 9.37 -8.50
C ASP A 296 27.79 10.05 -7.94
N GLN A 297 27.80 10.39 -6.64
CA GLN A 297 28.98 10.90 -5.95
C GLN A 297 30.12 9.87 -5.97
N ALA A 298 29.83 8.59 -5.69
CA ALA A 298 30.78 7.49 -5.77
C ALA A 298 31.30 7.31 -7.20
N TYR A 299 30.41 7.36 -8.21
CA TYR A 299 30.78 7.31 -9.61
C TYR A 299 31.73 8.46 -9.99
N SER A 300 31.44 9.68 -9.54
CA SER A 300 32.28 10.86 -9.76
C SER A 300 33.69 10.67 -9.19
N ILE A 301 33.81 10.18 -7.95
CA ILE A 301 35.08 9.92 -7.27
C ILE A 301 35.93 8.86 -8.01
N ILE A 302 35.31 7.78 -8.53
CA ILE A 302 36.03 6.74 -9.28
C ILE A 302 36.25 7.09 -10.76
N ARG A 303 35.60 8.12 -11.32
CA ARG A 303 35.37 8.27 -12.77
C ARG A 303 36.62 8.21 -13.63
N GLY A 304 37.74 8.74 -13.13
CA GLY A 304 39.04 8.73 -13.81
C GLY A 304 39.83 7.42 -13.73
N SER A 305 39.41 6.47 -12.88
CA SER A 305 40.03 5.13 -12.74
C SER A 305 39.04 3.97 -12.85
N ALA A 306 37.78 4.23 -13.23
CA ALA A 306 36.72 3.24 -13.35
C ALA A 306 36.96 2.26 -14.51
N THR A 307 36.69 0.98 -14.28
CA THR A 307 36.58 -0.02 -15.37
C THR A 307 35.31 0.22 -16.20
N GLU A 308 35.20 -0.39 -17.39
CA GLU A 308 33.98 -0.25 -18.20
C GLU A 308 32.74 -0.82 -17.50
N GLU A 309 32.86 -1.93 -16.76
CA GLU A 309 31.74 -2.47 -15.97
C GLU A 309 31.37 -1.55 -14.80
N GLU A 310 32.35 -0.94 -14.12
CA GLU A 310 32.08 0.07 -13.10
C GLU A 310 31.39 1.31 -13.69
N LYS A 311 31.78 1.75 -14.89
CA LYS A 311 31.08 2.87 -15.57
C LYS A 311 29.64 2.50 -15.91
N GLU A 312 29.42 1.32 -16.48
CA GLU A 312 28.08 0.87 -16.89
C GLU A 312 27.13 0.75 -15.69
N ILE A 313 27.60 0.14 -14.60
CA ILE A 313 26.81 -0.03 -13.38
C ILE A 313 26.64 1.30 -12.64
N MET A 314 27.74 2.01 -12.33
CA MET A 314 27.70 3.16 -11.44
C MET A 314 27.07 4.40 -12.09
N SER A 315 27.12 4.55 -13.41
CA SER A 315 26.43 5.64 -14.11
C SER A 315 24.90 5.50 -14.13
N SER A 316 24.35 4.35 -13.74
CA SER A 316 22.90 4.14 -13.64
C SER A 316 22.29 4.68 -12.34
N PHE A 317 23.11 5.12 -11.38
CA PHE A 317 22.64 5.71 -10.12
C PHE A 317 22.64 7.24 -10.19
N HIS A 318 21.51 7.83 -9.82
CA HIS A 318 21.30 9.27 -9.77
C HIS A 318 20.54 9.61 -8.49
N THR A 319 20.68 10.85 -8.03
CA THR A 319 19.89 11.43 -6.94
C THR A 319 18.94 12.52 -7.42
N SER A 320 18.08 12.99 -6.53
CA SER A 320 17.28 14.19 -6.69
C SER A 320 17.33 15.03 -5.43
N GLU A 321 17.64 16.31 -5.60
CA GLU A 321 17.63 17.30 -4.52
C GLU A 321 16.19 17.59 -4.06
N ASN A 322 16.03 17.73 -2.75
CA ASN A 322 14.79 18.02 -2.05
C ASN A 322 15.08 19.00 -0.91
N THR A 323 14.25 20.02 -0.74
CA THR A 323 14.41 21.02 0.34
C THR A 323 13.47 20.69 1.50
N ALA A 324 14.02 20.53 2.70
CA ALA A 324 13.28 20.36 3.95
C ALA A 324 13.28 21.67 4.74
N VAL A 325 12.09 22.17 5.08
CA VAL A 325 11.92 23.38 5.90
C VAL A 325 11.31 23.01 7.24
N LEU A 326 11.94 23.41 8.34
CA LEU A 326 11.45 23.24 9.72
C LEU A 326 10.71 24.52 10.13
N HIS A 327 9.39 24.42 10.36
CA HIS A 327 8.53 25.58 10.61
C HIS A 327 7.30 25.26 11.49
N SER A 328 6.50 26.30 11.73
CA SER A 328 5.16 26.23 12.35
C SER A 328 4.03 26.75 11.44
N ASP A 329 4.32 27.09 10.18
CA ASP A 329 3.30 27.51 9.20
C ASP A 329 2.23 26.43 8.95
N LEU A 330 0.97 26.78 9.21
CA LEU A 330 -0.19 25.90 9.09
C LEU A 330 -0.81 25.89 7.68
N SER A 331 -0.37 26.76 6.77
CA SER A 331 -0.81 26.78 5.37
C SER A 331 -0.28 25.58 4.55
N LEU A 332 0.72 24.88 5.08
CA LEU A 332 1.29 23.65 4.53
C LEU A 332 0.70 22.37 5.18
N MET A 333 -0.42 22.49 5.90
CA MET A 333 -1.16 21.38 6.51
C MET A 333 -2.57 21.24 5.91
N PRO A 334 -3.23 20.07 6.04
CA PRO A 334 -4.62 19.90 5.64
C PRO A 334 -5.56 20.86 6.39
N GLN A 335 -6.60 21.33 5.70
CA GLN A 335 -7.59 22.27 6.26
C GLN A 335 -8.39 21.59 7.37
N SER A 336 -8.84 20.35 7.14
CA SER A 336 -9.49 19.55 8.16
C SER A 336 -8.48 19.02 9.16
N ARG A 337 -8.57 19.46 10.42
CA ARG A 337 -7.84 18.88 11.56
C ARG A 337 -8.06 17.37 11.75
N LYS A 338 -9.07 16.78 11.10
CA LYS A 338 -9.32 15.32 11.09
C LYS A 338 -8.53 14.57 10.02
N ALA A 339 -7.97 15.27 9.01
CA ALA A 339 -7.05 14.69 8.02
C ALA A 339 -5.58 14.79 8.48
N TRP A 340 -5.31 15.56 9.54
CA TRP A 340 -3.97 15.68 10.12
C TRP A 340 -3.43 14.30 10.51
N SER A 341 -2.23 14.03 10.02
CA SER A 341 -1.54 12.74 10.12
C SER A 341 -0.06 12.97 10.43
N SER A 342 0.69 11.90 10.73
CA SER A 342 2.15 11.94 10.82
C SER A 342 2.77 12.44 9.51
N TRP A 343 2.24 11.97 8.37
CA TRP A 343 2.65 12.31 7.00
C TRP A 343 1.46 12.95 6.26
N ASN A 344 1.60 14.21 5.82
CA ASN A 344 0.53 14.95 5.14
C ASN A 344 0.96 15.30 3.72
N TYR A 345 0.41 14.60 2.73
CA TYR A 345 0.71 14.82 1.31
C TYR A 345 -0.17 15.95 0.76
N MET A 346 0.45 17.07 0.42
CA MET A 346 -0.20 18.26 -0.12
C MET A 346 0.02 18.32 -1.65
N THR A 347 -1.05 18.54 -2.42
CA THR A 347 -1.01 18.47 -3.88
C THR A 347 -1.95 19.47 -4.56
N LYS A 348 -1.59 19.89 -5.79
CA LYS A 348 -2.41 20.71 -6.69
C LYS A 348 -2.63 19.96 -8.01
N SER A 349 -3.85 20.01 -8.54
CA SER A 349 -4.21 19.46 -9.86
C SER A 349 -3.69 20.37 -10.98
N SER A 350 -2.96 19.82 -11.96
CA SER A 350 -2.47 20.60 -13.11
C SER A 350 -3.60 21.04 -14.05
N PRO A 351 -3.80 22.34 -14.31
CA PRO A 351 -4.82 22.80 -15.29
C PRO A 351 -4.38 22.66 -16.75
N LEU A 352 -3.08 22.44 -17.01
CA LEU A 352 -2.45 22.82 -18.29
C LEU A 352 -2.31 21.70 -19.33
N THR A 353 -2.44 20.42 -18.95
CA THR A 353 -2.10 19.29 -19.85
C THR A 353 -3.29 18.45 -20.33
N GLY A 354 -4.50 18.70 -19.82
CA GLY A 354 -5.68 17.87 -20.09
C GLY A 354 -5.61 16.45 -19.49
N LYS A 355 -4.52 16.13 -18.79
CA LYS A 355 -4.37 14.98 -17.90
C LYS A 355 -4.29 15.51 -16.47
N GLY A 356 -4.92 14.83 -15.51
CA GLY A 356 -4.90 15.22 -14.09
C GLY A 356 -3.57 14.91 -13.40
N ASN A 357 -2.45 15.36 -13.98
CA ASN A 357 -1.12 15.21 -13.41
C ASN A 357 -0.96 16.12 -12.18
N ILE A 358 -0.04 15.72 -11.29
CA ILE A 358 0.34 16.45 -10.08
C ILE A 358 1.76 16.97 -10.30
N ASP A 359 1.90 18.26 -10.59
CA ASP A 359 3.18 18.83 -11.04
C ASP A 359 4.19 19.07 -9.89
N GLN A 360 3.75 18.96 -8.63
CA GLN A 360 4.58 19.18 -7.43
C GLN A 360 4.17 18.24 -6.28
N VAL A 361 5.17 17.70 -5.58
CA VAL A 361 5.02 16.96 -4.32
C VAL A 361 5.45 17.85 -3.18
N CYS A 362 4.57 18.00 -2.19
CA CYS A 362 4.85 18.60 -0.90
C CYS A 362 4.44 17.61 0.18
N LEU A 363 5.34 17.31 1.12
CA LEU A 363 5.09 16.37 2.20
C LEU A 363 5.40 17.03 3.54
N THR A 364 4.37 17.25 4.35
CA THR A 364 4.52 17.84 5.68
C THR A 364 4.51 16.75 6.74
N TYR A 365 5.66 16.55 7.38
CA TYR A 365 5.81 15.72 8.57
C TYR A 365 5.32 16.48 9.80
N ASN A 366 4.40 15.88 10.56
CA ASN A 366 3.97 16.40 11.85
C ASN A 366 4.85 15.81 12.96
N MET A 367 5.77 16.61 13.49
CA MET A 367 6.77 16.17 14.47
C MET A 367 6.20 16.08 15.89
N ASN A 368 5.07 16.75 16.17
CA ASN A 368 4.31 16.54 17.41
C ASN A 368 3.79 15.10 17.50
N ILE A 369 3.42 14.49 16.36
CA ILE A 369 3.02 13.07 16.28
C ILE A 369 4.27 12.17 16.20
N LEU A 370 5.12 12.36 15.18
CA LEU A 370 6.24 11.45 14.88
C LEU A 370 7.27 11.31 16.03
N GLN A 371 7.51 12.39 16.78
CA GLN A 371 8.49 12.46 17.88
C GLN A 371 7.84 12.72 19.26
N TYR A 372 6.51 12.70 19.38
CA TYR A 372 5.77 13.05 20.61
C TYR A 372 6.13 14.43 21.19
N ILE A 373 6.50 15.40 20.35
CA ILE A 373 6.86 16.75 20.80
C ILE A 373 5.60 17.45 21.34
N PRO A 374 5.49 17.77 22.66
CA PRO A 374 4.23 18.24 23.24
C PRO A 374 3.77 19.59 22.65
N GLN A 375 2.69 19.56 21.87
CA GLN A 375 2.16 20.71 21.14
C GLN A 375 1.81 21.89 22.06
N GLN A 376 1.36 21.60 23.30
CA GLN A 376 1.04 22.59 24.32
C GLN A 376 2.27 23.36 24.84
N THR A 377 3.47 22.81 24.68
CA THR A 377 4.74 23.39 25.14
C THR A 377 5.56 24.00 24.00
N PHE A 378 5.48 23.40 22.80
CA PHE A 378 6.34 23.71 21.65
C PHE A 378 5.63 24.32 20.44
N GLY A 379 4.29 24.40 20.48
CA GLY A 379 3.46 24.73 19.33
C GLY A 379 3.41 23.59 18.31
N ASP A 380 2.86 23.90 17.13
CA ASP A 380 2.96 23.04 15.96
C ASP A 380 4.42 22.99 15.46
N VAL A 381 4.97 21.78 15.35
CA VAL A 381 6.35 21.54 14.91
C VAL A 381 6.31 20.68 13.65
N LEU A 382 6.60 21.31 12.51
CA LEU A 382 6.39 20.74 11.18
C LEU A 382 7.71 20.72 10.39
N VAL A 383 7.93 19.66 9.62
CA VAL A 383 8.99 19.60 8.61
C VAL A 383 8.37 19.34 7.25
N THR A 384 8.33 20.34 6.38
CA THR A 384 7.81 20.18 5.02
C THR A 384 8.94 19.98 4.02
N LEU A 385 8.86 18.89 3.26
CA LEU A 385 9.64 18.68 2.05
C LEU A 385 8.97 19.39 0.87
N ASN A 386 9.74 20.16 0.10
CA ASN A 386 9.36 20.80 -1.16
C ASN A 386 8.00 21.54 -1.09
N PRO A 387 7.91 22.62 -0.29
CA PRO A 387 6.63 23.28 -0.01
C PRO A 387 5.97 23.86 -1.27
N LEU A 388 4.64 23.77 -1.35
CA LEU A 388 3.82 24.23 -2.49
C LEU A 388 3.81 25.76 -2.71
N HIS A 389 4.35 26.49 -1.74
CA HIS A 389 4.55 27.93 -1.66
C HIS A 389 5.52 28.17 -0.49
N GLU A 390 6.30 29.25 -0.51
CA GLU A 390 7.20 29.56 0.61
C GLU A 390 6.41 29.80 1.91
N PRO A 391 6.76 29.15 3.04
CA PRO A 391 6.14 29.42 4.35
C PRO A 391 6.48 30.81 4.89
N ASP A 392 5.66 31.37 5.79
CA ASP A 392 5.96 32.67 6.44
C ASP A 392 7.34 32.59 7.14
N PRO A 393 8.33 33.41 6.72
CA PRO A 393 9.68 33.39 7.27
C PRO A 393 9.77 33.59 8.79
N LYS A 394 8.74 34.14 9.44
CA LYS A 394 8.66 34.28 10.90
C LYS A 394 8.42 32.93 11.62
N THR A 395 7.90 31.94 10.90
CA THR A 395 7.56 30.62 11.45
C THR A 395 8.66 29.57 11.24
N VAL A 396 9.62 29.86 10.37
CA VAL A 396 10.74 29.00 9.97
C VAL A 396 11.87 29.07 11.00
N GLN A 397 12.43 27.93 11.38
CA GLN A 397 13.62 27.83 12.24
C GLN A 397 14.81 27.14 11.57
N GLY A 398 14.66 26.60 10.36
CA GLY A 398 15.78 26.13 9.55
C GLY A 398 15.35 25.53 8.21
N THR A 399 16.27 25.56 7.24
CA THR A 399 16.10 25.00 5.90
C THR A 399 17.32 24.14 5.56
N TYR A 400 17.08 22.95 5.02
CA TYR A 400 18.10 21.93 4.76
C TYR A 400 17.90 21.32 3.37
N SER A 401 18.98 21.05 2.64
CA SER A 401 18.91 20.30 1.37
C SER A 401 19.29 18.83 1.59
N TYR A 402 18.57 17.93 0.92
CA TYR A 402 18.78 16.48 0.96
C TYR A 402 18.67 15.87 -0.44
N GLU A 403 19.54 14.90 -0.74
CA GLU A 403 19.55 14.17 -2.00
C GLU A 403 18.93 12.76 -1.80
N HIS A 404 17.84 12.45 -2.50
CA HIS A 404 17.20 11.12 -2.46
C HIS A 404 17.51 10.31 -3.73
N PRO A 405 17.86 9.00 -3.64
CA PRO A 405 18.13 8.17 -4.82
C PRO A 405 16.94 8.05 -5.76
N LEU A 406 17.19 8.14 -7.07
CA LEU A 406 16.17 7.98 -8.11
C LEU A 406 16.05 6.52 -8.54
N TYR A 407 14.85 5.97 -8.36
CA TYR A 407 14.53 4.59 -8.69
C TYR A 407 13.87 4.48 -10.06
N ASN A 408 14.61 3.90 -11.01
CA ASN A 408 14.16 3.62 -12.36
C ASN A 408 14.62 2.21 -12.79
N PRO A 409 14.12 1.65 -13.91
CA PRO A 409 14.48 0.30 -14.34
C PRO A 409 15.98 0.07 -14.60
N ALA A 410 16.76 1.11 -14.93
CA ALA A 410 18.21 0.99 -15.09
C ALA A 410 18.92 0.88 -13.73
N ALA A 411 18.56 1.71 -12.75
CA ALA A 411 19.08 1.63 -11.38
C ALA A 411 18.81 0.25 -10.75
N VAL A 412 17.59 -0.30 -10.92
CA VAL A 412 17.23 -1.65 -10.40
C VAL A 412 18.08 -2.75 -11.05
N ARG A 413 18.33 -2.70 -12.36
CA ARG A 413 19.24 -3.64 -13.04
C ARG A 413 20.70 -3.46 -12.61
N ALA A 414 21.13 -2.23 -12.34
CA ALA A 414 22.48 -1.95 -11.83
C ALA A 414 22.68 -2.51 -10.41
N GLN A 415 21.68 -2.45 -9.53
CA GLN A 415 21.72 -3.07 -8.19
C GLN A 415 21.99 -4.58 -8.26
N GLN A 416 21.31 -5.29 -9.17
CA GLN A 416 21.52 -6.73 -9.38
C GLN A 416 22.97 -7.06 -9.81
N ARG A 417 23.67 -6.11 -10.45
CA ARG A 417 25.05 -6.24 -10.95
C ARG A 417 26.12 -5.72 -10.00
N LEU A 418 25.78 -4.97 -8.95
CA LEU A 418 26.74 -4.47 -7.96
C LEU A 418 27.72 -5.54 -7.41
N PRO A 419 27.31 -6.81 -7.15
CA PRO A 419 28.23 -7.86 -6.73
C PRO A 419 29.42 -8.12 -7.67
N ASN A 420 29.32 -7.76 -8.96
CA ASN A 420 30.40 -7.92 -9.93
C ASN A 420 31.58 -6.99 -9.65
N ILE A 421 31.34 -5.77 -9.15
CA ILE A 421 32.38 -4.75 -8.94
C ILE A 421 32.85 -4.62 -7.49
N GLN A 422 32.08 -5.17 -6.53
CA GLN A 422 32.43 -5.15 -5.11
C GLN A 422 33.78 -5.84 -4.83
N ASN A 423 34.67 -5.14 -4.13
CA ASN A 423 35.96 -5.64 -3.62
C ASN A 423 36.91 -6.24 -4.67
N LYS A 424 36.80 -5.85 -5.95
CA LYS A 424 37.69 -6.36 -7.01
C LYS A 424 39.06 -5.67 -7.06
N ARG A 425 39.15 -4.41 -6.63
CA ARG A 425 40.36 -3.56 -6.75
C ARG A 425 40.65 -2.68 -5.52
N GLY A 426 40.39 -3.23 -4.33
CA GLY A 426 40.54 -2.51 -3.04
C GLY A 426 39.44 -1.49 -2.74
N ILE A 427 38.33 -1.51 -3.49
CA ILE A 427 37.20 -0.57 -3.34
C ILE A 427 35.94 -1.35 -2.97
N SER A 428 35.08 -0.75 -2.15
CA SER A 428 33.72 -1.24 -1.91
C SER A 428 32.73 -0.09 -1.92
N TYR A 429 31.51 -0.38 -2.37
CA TYR A 429 30.44 0.60 -2.53
C TYR A 429 29.34 0.32 -1.48
N ALA A 430 28.89 1.35 -0.77
CA ALA A 430 27.86 1.26 0.26
C ALA A 430 26.97 2.51 0.21
N GLY A 431 25.73 2.38 0.68
CA GLY A 431 24.74 3.46 0.67
C GLY A 431 23.32 2.93 0.48
N ALA A 432 22.33 3.74 0.84
CA ALA A 432 20.92 3.34 0.78
C ALA A 432 20.45 3.02 -0.65
N TRP A 433 21.08 3.66 -1.65
CA TRP A 433 20.91 3.42 -3.08
C TRP A 433 21.26 2.00 -3.56
N THR A 434 21.90 1.17 -2.72
CA THR A 434 22.16 -0.25 -3.03
C THR A 434 20.92 -1.14 -2.92
N LYS A 435 19.85 -0.69 -2.26
CA LYS A 435 18.51 -1.32 -2.22
C LYS A 435 17.41 -0.25 -2.31
N TYR A 436 16.38 -0.28 -1.47
CA TYR A 436 15.16 0.54 -1.61
C TYR A 436 15.29 2.02 -1.20
N GLY A 437 16.42 2.42 -0.62
CA GLY A 437 16.72 3.82 -0.28
C GLY A 437 16.54 4.15 1.20
N PHE A 438 16.27 3.16 2.05
CA PHE A 438 15.96 3.37 3.46
C PHE A 438 17.22 3.37 4.35
N HIS A 439 17.09 3.90 5.57
CA HIS A 439 18.21 3.97 6.49
C HIS A 439 18.74 2.56 6.85
N GLU A 440 17.87 1.56 7.00
CA GLU A 440 18.29 0.15 7.13
C GLU A 440 19.12 -0.32 5.94
N ASP A 441 18.76 0.03 4.70
CA ASP A 441 19.50 -0.40 3.50
C ASP A 441 20.91 0.18 3.50
N GLY A 442 21.03 1.47 3.80
CA GLY A 442 22.32 2.15 3.94
C GLY A 442 23.14 1.53 5.07
N PHE A 443 22.58 1.47 6.28
CA PHE A 443 23.24 0.90 7.46
C PHE A 443 23.70 -0.56 7.21
N SER A 444 22.81 -1.39 6.67
CA SER A 444 23.10 -2.80 6.34
C SER A 444 24.16 -2.95 5.26
N SER A 445 24.20 -2.06 4.24
CA SER A 445 25.27 -2.10 3.22
C SER A 445 26.65 -1.82 3.83
N GLY A 446 26.74 -0.91 4.82
CA GLY A 446 27.96 -0.65 5.57
C GLY A 446 28.40 -1.83 6.42
N LEU A 447 27.48 -2.44 7.17
CA LEU A 447 27.74 -3.67 7.94
C LEU A 447 28.17 -4.83 7.02
N TYR A 448 27.53 -4.99 5.86
CA TYR A 448 27.84 -6.02 4.87
C TYR A 448 29.28 -5.88 4.36
N VAL A 449 29.68 -4.68 3.92
CA VAL A 449 31.06 -4.42 3.46
C VAL A 449 32.07 -4.70 4.57
N ALA A 450 31.82 -4.19 5.79
CA ALA A 450 32.70 -4.44 6.94
C ALA A 450 32.84 -5.94 7.26
N GLN A 451 31.74 -6.70 7.27
CA GLN A 451 31.75 -8.13 7.57
C GLN A 451 32.35 -8.96 6.43
N LYS A 452 31.95 -8.74 5.18
CA LYS A 452 32.27 -9.62 4.04
C LYS A 452 33.59 -9.29 3.36
N HIS A 453 33.99 -8.02 3.30
CA HIS A 453 35.20 -7.59 2.60
C HIS A 453 36.40 -7.39 3.54
N LEU A 454 36.12 -7.19 4.84
CA LEU A 454 37.13 -6.92 5.88
C LEU A 454 37.00 -7.84 7.12
N GLY A 455 36.02 -8.74 7.17
CA GLY A 455 35.94 -9.77 8.22
C GLY A 455 35.52 -9.27 9.61
N ALA A 456 34.87 -8.10 9.70
CA ALA A 456 34.35 -7.57 10.96
C ALA A 456 33.35 -8.54 11.62
N LYS A 457 33.45 -8.71 12.94
CA LYS A 457 32.51 -9.53 13.72
C LYS A 457 31.42 -8.66 14.33
N LEU A 458 30.20 -8.86 13.85
CA LEU A 458 29.00 -8.23 14.42
C LEU A 458 28.59 -8.96 15.72
N PRO A 459 28.03 -8.25 16.72
CA PRO A 459 27.53 -8.87 17.95
C PRO A 459 26.14 -9.52 17.79
N PHE A 460 25.57 -9.49 16.58
CA PHE A 460 24.29 -10.09 16.21
C PHE A 460 24.36 -10.71 14.81
N GLU A 461 23.41 -11.58 14.49
CA GLU A 461 23.24 -12.14 13.15
C GLU A 461 22.77 -11.06 12.15
N PHE A 462 23.50 -10.91 11.03
CA PHE A 462 23.11 -10.02 9.95
C PHE A 462 21.90 -10.56 9.19
N LYS A 463 20.84 -9.76 9.04
CA LYS A 463 19.58 -10.16 8.39
C LYS A 463 19.35 -9.37 7.11
N ASP A 464 18.89 -10.03 6.04
CA ASP A 464 18.59 -9.32 4.78
C ASP A 464 17.17 -8.73 4.80
N SER A 465 17.08 -7.40 4.90
CA SER A 465 15.84 -6.62 4.80
C SER A 465 15.01 -6.89 3.53
N THR A 466 15.64 -7.33 2.44
CA THR A 466 15.01 -7.49 1.11
C THR A 466 13.89 -8.54 1.11
N PHE A 467 13.92 -9.50 2.02
CA PHE A 467 12.96 -10.60 2.13
C PHE A 467 12.45 -10.79 3.57
N SER A 468 12.23 -9.70 4.31
CA SER A 468 11.75 -9.74 5.70
C SER A 468 10.45 -10.52 5.90
N ARG A 469 9.60 -10.59 4.87
CA ARG A 469 8.35 -11.38 4.83
C ARG A 469 8.45 -12.67 4.00
N GLY A 470 9.65 -13.09 3.61
CA GLY A 470 9.91 -14.26 2.76
C GLY A 470 9.98 -13.93 1.25
N LYS A 471 10.11 -14.97 0.41
CA LYS A 471 10.24 -14.81 -1.06
C LYS A 471 8.91 -14.70 -1.81
N LYS A 472 7.81 -15.31 -1.32
CA LYS A 472 6.49 -15.28 -1.96
C LYS A 472 5.39 -15.10 -0.91
N PRO A 473 4.31 -14.34 -1.19
CA PRO A 473 3.17 -14.25 -0.28
C PRO A 473 2.32 -15.52 -0.34
N GLU A 474 2.17 -16.15 0.83
CA GLU A 474 1.18 -17.19 1.07
C GLU A 474 -0.16 -16.54 1.42
N LEU A 475 -1.26 -17.15 0.96
CA LEU A 475 -2.62 -16.65 1.18
C LEU A 475 -3.35 -17.61 2.11
N VAL A 476 -3.98 -17.08 3.16
CA VAL A 476 -4.82 -17.88 4.07
C VAL A 476 -6.26 -17.95 3.55
N PHE A 477 -7.09 -18.81 4.15
CA PHE A 477 -8.51 -18.95 3.79
C PHE A 477 -9.26 -17.62 3.70
N TRP A 478 -8.98 -16.69 4.63
CA TRP A 478 -9.59 -15.36 4.65
C TRP A 478 -9.21 -14.47 3.46
N ASP A 479 -8.00 -14.61 2.90
CA ASP A 479 -7.62 -13.89 1.67
C ASP A 479 -8.44 -14.39 0.48
N TYR A 480 -8.63 -15.72 0.36
CA TYR A 480 -9.47 -16.30 -0.70
C TYR A 480 -10.95 -15.89 -0.55
N ALA A 481 -11.48 -15.83 0.68
CA ALA A 481 -12.83 -15.34 0.95
C ALA A 481 -12.98 -13.85 0.59
N LEU A 482 -12.00 -13.01 0.95
CA LEU A 482 -11.97 -11.59 0.59
C LEU A 482 -11.84 -11.38 -0.93
N ARG A 483 -10.97 -12.13 -1.61
CA ARG A 483 -10.82 -12.12 -3.07
C ARG A 483 -12.10 -12.56 -3.80
N LEU A 484 -12.83 -13.54 -3.27
CA LEU A 484 -14.15 -13.92 -3.80
C LEU A 484 -15.15 -12.75 -3.68
N TRP A 485 -15.21 -12.09 -2.52
CA TRP A 485 -16.06 -10.90 -2.34
C TRP A 485 -15.66 -9.74 -3.27
N ILE A 486 -14.36 -9.44 -3.41
CA ILE A 486 -13.83 -8.44 -4.36
C ILE A 486 -14.26 -8.81 -5.79
N THR A 487 -14.15 -10.08 -6.19
CA THR A 487 -14.56 -10.55 -7.52
C THR A 487 -16.05 -10.33 -7.77
N ILE A 488 -16.90 -10.64 -6.78
CA ILE A 488 -18.36 -10.45 -6.87
C ILE A 488 -18.68 -8.96 -7.06
N VAL A 489 -18.09 -8.06 -6.27
CA VAL A 489 -18.31 -6.61 -6.39
C VAL A 489 -17.77 -6.06 -7.72
N GLN A 490 -16.59 -6.50 -8.16
CA GLN A 490 -15.99 -6.08 -9.42
C GLN A 490 -16.84 -6.49 -10.64
N VAL A 491 -17.43 -7.70 -10.63
CA VAL A 491 -18.23 -8.22 -11.76
C VAL A 491 -19.67 -7.68 -11.74
N PHE A 492 -20.35 -7.71 -10.60
CA PHE A 492 -21.79 -7.43 -10.50
C PHE A 492 -22.13 -5.98 -10.12
N VAL A 493 -21.21 -5.23 -9.51
CA VAL A 493 -21.41 -3.80 -9.20
C VAL A 493 -20.61 -2.94 -10.16
N ILE A 494 -19.27 -2.99 -10.12
CA ILE A 494 -18.42 -2.10 -10.93
C ILE A 494 -18.62 -2.36 -12.42
N GLY A 495 -18.54 -3.62 -12.87
CA GLY A 495 -18.76 -4.00 -14.27
C GLY A 495 -20.18 -3.77 -14.80
N VAL A 496 -21.16 -3.46 -13.93
CA VAL A 496 -22.51 -3.01 -14.33
C VAL A 496 -22.56 -1.48 -14.40
N LEU A 497 -22.00 -0.79 -13.41
CA LEU A 497 -21.89 0.68 -13.39
C LEU A 497 -21.09 1.21 -14.60
N ASP A 498 -19.95 0.60 -14.93
CA ASP A 498 -19.13 1.00 -16.09
C ASP A 498 -19.91 0.86 -17.41
N ARG A 499 -20.73 -0.19 -17.56
CA ARG A 499 -21.61 -0.40 -18.73
C ARG A 499 -22.73 0.64 -18.80
N ILE A 500 -23.36 0.97 -17.67
CA ILE A 500 -24.39 2.01 -17.57
C ILE A 500 -23.80 3.39 -17.90
N ALA A 501 -22.57 3.67 -17.42
CA ALA A 501 -21.85 4.91 -17.68
C ALA A 501 -21.23 4.99 -19.10
N GLY A 502 -21.51 4.05 -20.00
CA GLY A 502 -20.96 4.00 -21.36
C GLY A 502 -19.45 3.75 -21.43
N HIS A 503 -18.79 3.42 -20.32
CA HIS A 503 -17.36 3.19 -20.22
C HIS A 503 -16.99 1.78 -20.71
N SER A 504 -17.04 1.59 -22.03
CA SER A 504 -16.67 0.34 -22.70
C SER A 504 -15.14 0.09 -22.71
N ARG A 505 -14.54 -0.06 -21.52
CA ARG A 505 -13.20 -0.65 -21.36
C ARG A 505 -13.25 -2.15 -21.65
N ALA A 506 -12.11 -2.73 -22.04
CA ALA A 506 -12.03 -4.11 -22.51
C ALA A 506 -12.56 -5.10 -21.45
N CYS A 507 -13.39 -6.05 -21.87
CA CYS A 507 -14.09 -6.95 -20.96
C CYS A 507 -13.10 -7.86 -20.21
N LEU A 508 -13.18 -7.88 -18.88
CA LEU A 508 -12.42 -8.80 -18.02
C LEU A 508 -12.65 -10.25 -18.49
N SER A 509 -11.57 -10.93 -18.88
CA SER A 509 -11.65 -12.32 -19.32
C SER A 509 -12.03 -13.22 -18.15
N LEU A 510 -13.16 -13.94 -18.28
CA LEU A 510 -13.69 -14.89 -17.29
C LEU A 510 -12.82 -16.16 -17.09
N ALA A 511 -11.59 -16.18 -17.59
CA ALA A 511 -10.66 -17.31 -17.55
C ALA A 511 -10.10 -17.65 -16.15
N TRP A 512 -10.48 -16.90 -15.11
CA TRP A 512 -9.97 -17.04 -13.74
C TRP A 512 -10.59 -18.20 -12.93
N ILE A 513 -11.69 -18.80 -13.39
CA ILE A 513 -12.52 -19.67 -12.53
C ILE A 513 -12.04 -21.14 -12.50
N THR A 514 -11.30 -21.62 -13.51
CA THR A 514 -10.85 -23.03 -13.57
C THR A 514 -9.47 -23.23 -14.23
N THR A 515 -8.41 -23.38 -13.42
CA THR A 515 -7.31 -24.39 -13.48
C THR A 515 -6.01 -23.84 -12.89
N PRO A 516 -5.33 -24.57 -11.99
CA PRO A 516 -3.94 -24.29 -11.65
C PRO A 516 -2.99 -24.86 -12.72
N GLY A 517 -1.91 -24.13 -13.03
CA GLY A 517 -0.73 -24.69 -13.71
C GLY A 517 -0.82 -24.89 -15.23
N ARG A 518 -0.85 -23.81 -16.02
CA ARG A 518 -0.31 -23.88 -17.39
C ARG A 518 0.22 -22.53 -17.89
N SER A 519 1.53 -22.46 -18.16
CA SER A 519 2.14 -21.30 -18.83
C SER A 519 1.55 -21.12 -20.24
N ARG A 520 1.16 -19.89 -20.58
CA ARG A 520 0.67 -19.52 -21.92
C ARG A 520 1.76 -18.78 -22.68
N LYS A 521 2.26 -19.38 -23.76
CA LYS A 521 3.07 -18.69 -24.75
C LYS A 521 2.24 -17.57 -25.41
N VAL A 522 2.82 -16.39 -25.56
CA VAL A 522 2.21 -15.27 -26.28
C VAL A 522 2.26 -15.56 -27.78
N HIS A 523 1.11 -15.46 -28.46
CA HIS A 523 1.06 -15.37 -29.91
C HIS A 523 1.15 -13.90 -30.33
N HIS A 524 2.22 -13.53 -31.04
CA HIS A 524 2.32 -12.21 -31.66
C HIS A 524 1.27 -12.04 -32.77
N PHE A 525 0.53 -10.95 -32.72
CA PHE A 525 -0.18 -10.40 -33.88
C PHE A 525 0.70 -9.32 -34.52
N THR A 526 1.19 -9.58 -35.74
CA THR A 526 2.03 -8.63 -36.49
C THR A 526 1.14 -7.62 -37.24
N GLN A 527 1.06 -6.38 -36.73
CA GLN A 527 0.63 -5.24 -37.55
C GLN A 527 1.85 -4.39 -37.94
N GLN A 528 2.18 -4.40 -39.24
CA GLN A 528 3.18 -3.50 -39.80
C GLN A 528 2.60 -2.10 -40.00
N HIS A 529 2.92 -1.15 -39.11
CA HIS A 529 2.76 0.28 -39.41
C HIS A 529 4.11 0.93 -39.68
N ARG A 530 4.39 1.11 -40.97
CA ARG A 530 5.60 1.77 -41.48
C ARG A 530 5.50 3.28 -41.23
N LYS A 531 6.35 3.83 -40.37
CA LYS A 531 6.61 5.28 -40.27
C LYS A 531 8.11 5.54 -40.29
N THR A 532 8.55 6.31 -41.28
CA THR A 532 9.95 6.72 -41.48
C THR A 532 10.30 7.90 -40.58
N GLN A 533 11.42 7.81 -39.86
CA GLN A 533 12.02 8.95 -39.15
C GLN A 533 13.00 9.70 -40.06
N THR A 534 13.08 11.02 -39.89
CA THR A 534 14.24 11.85 -40.25
C THR A 534 14.49 12.89 -39.13
N PRO A 535 15.74 13.32 -38.88
CA PRO A 535 16.11 14.04 -37.66
C PRO A 535 16.07 15.59 -37.81
N PRO A 536 16.08 16.34 -36.68
CA PRO A 536 15.86 17.80 -36.67
C PRO A 536 17.13 18.62 -36.92
N LYS A 537 16.95 19.93 -37.18
CA LYS A 537 17.99 20.98 -37.06
C LYS A 537 17.41 22.24 -36.39
N MET A 538 18.29 22.98 -35.71
CA MET A 538 17.96 24.19 -34.95
C MET A 538 17.81 25.44 -35.84
N ASN A 539 17.12 26.46 -35.31
CA ASN A 539 17.01 27.78 -35.92
C ASN A 539 18.35 28.51 -35.99
N THR A 540 18.54 29.32 -37.03
CA THR A 540 19.45 30.48 -36.97
C THR A 540 18.87 31.65 -37.78
N ILE A 541 18.78 32.80 -37.11
CA ILE A 541 18.47 34.15 -37.59
C ILE A 541 19.84 34.78 -38.00
N PRO A 542 20.01 35.69 -39.00
CA PRO A 542 19.13 36.85 -39.30
C PRO A 542 19.05 37.38 -40.78
N PHE A 543 18.30 38.49 -40.91
CA PHE A 543 18.62 39.75 -41.64
C PHE A 543 18.41 39.97 -43.16
N LEU A 544 17.52 40.95 -43.43
CA LEU A 544 17.63 42.15 -44.29
C LEU A 544 17.58 42.10 -45.84
N LEU A 545 17.10 43.26 -46.33
CA LEU A 545 17.34 43.96 -47.61
C LEU A 545 16.54 43.65 -48.89
N THR A 546 15.96 44.75 -49.41
CA THR A 546 15.69 45.11 -50.83
C THR A 546 14.59 44.34 -51.59
N ARG A 547 13.56 45.04 -52.10
CA ARG A 547 13.43 45.68 -53.44
C ARG A 547 13.42 44.66 -54.60
N ARG A 548 12.61 44.80 -55.66
CA ARG A 548 11.66 45.87 -56.04
C ARG A 548 10.62 45.30 -57.04
N ILE A 549 9.51 46.03 -57.20
CA ILE A 549 8.78 46.33 -58.44
C ILE A 549 9.22 45.53 -59.69
N GLN A 550 8.30 44.74 -60.27
CA GLN A 550 7.81 44.98 -61.64
C GLN A 550 6.40 44.34 -61.80
N ALA A 551 5.61 44.85 -62.74
CA ALA A 551 4.31 44.31 -63.14
C ALA A 551 4.28 44.10 -64.66
N GLN A 552 3.12 43.66 -65.19
CA GLN A 552 2.80 43.46 -66.62
C GLN A 552 3.40 42.19 -67.28
N SER A 553 2.82 41.61 -68.35
CA SER A 553 1.41 41.46 -68.78
C SER A 553 1.31 40.60 -70.06
N ASN A 554 0.22 39.84 -70.23
CA ASN A 554 -0.26 39.23 -71.51
C ASN A 554 0.66 38.13 -72.13
N SER A 555 0.22 37.22 -73.00
CA SER A 555 -1.10 36.89 -73.61
C SER A 555 -1.39 35.36 -73.41
N ALA A 556 -2.31 34.60 -74.03
CA ALA A 556 -3.35 34.71 -75.08
C ALA A 556 -4.36 33.52 -74.88
N CYS A 557 -5.42 33.20 -75.65
CA CYS A 557 -6.05 33.77 -76.85
C CYS A 557 -7.53 33.26 -77.03
N LEU A 558 -8.03 33.32 -78.27
CA LEU A 558 -9.24 32.72 -78.91
C LEU A 558 -9.61 31.28 -78.46
N LEU A 559 -10.88 30.79 -78.42
CA LEU A 559 -12.19 31.06 -79.06
C LEU A 559 -12.48 30.29 -80.39
N CYS A 560 -13.71 29.75 -80.52
CA CYS A 560 -14.29 28.99 -81.66
C CYS A 560 -13.74 27.55 -81.87
N ARG A 561 -14.43 26.59 -82.53
CA ARG A 561 -15.67 26.60 -83.39
C ARG A 561 -16.50 25.29 -83.23
N ARG A 562 -17.48 25.01 -84.12
CA ARG A 562 -18.50 23.92 -84.01
C ARG A 562 -18.88 23.36 -85.41
N ILE A 563 -19.54 22.18 -85.47
CA ILE A 563 -20.25 21.58 -86.65
C ILE A 563 -19.29 20.99 -87.73
N ALA A 564 -19.56 19.91 -88.48
CA ALA A 564 -20.71 18.97 -88.56
C ALA A 564 -20.24 17.51 -88.20
N GLN A 565 -20.79 16.36 -88.62
CA GLN A 565 -21.93 15.89 -89.47
C GLN A 565 -22.40 14.52 -88.83
N LYS A 566 -23.30 13.65 -89.30
CA LYS A 566 -24.10 13.43 -90.54
C LYS A 566 -25.45 12.73 -90.17
N GLN A 567 -26.19 12.20 -91.14
CA GLN A 567 -27.40 11.36 -90.98
C GLN A 567 -27.53 10.36 -92.18
N PRO A 568 -28.56 9.49 -92.35
CA PRO A 568 -30.01 9.59 -92.05
C PRO A 568 -30.50 8.45 -91.07
N GLN A 569 -31.76 7.97 -90.93
CA GLN A 569 -33.04 8.19 -91.66
C GLN A 569 -34.32 7.85 -90.81
N GLN A 570 -35.47 8.31 -91.34
CA GLN A 570 -36.93 7.99 -91.23
C GLN A 570 -37.41 6.63 -90.62
N TRP A 571 -38.68 6.40 -90.17
CA TRP A 571 -39.95 7.19 -90.17
C TRP A 571 -41.03 6.70 -89.15
N THR A 572 -42.01 7.57 -88.84
CA THR A 572 -43.44 7.37 -88.45
C THR A 572 -43.95 6.33 -87.41
N THR A 573 -44.59 6.87 -86.35
CA THR A 573 -45.94 6.61 -85.73
C THR A 573 -46.98 5.71 -86.47
N PRO A 574 -48.12 5.21 -85.89
CA PRO A 574 -48.87 5.72 -84.69
C PRO A 574 -49.69 4.71 -83.78
N ARG A 575 -50.35 5.27 -82.74
CA ARG A 575 -51.72 4.97 -82.18
C ARG A 575 -52.10 3.65 -81.43
N ARG A 576 -52.91 3.85 -80.38
CA ARG A 576 -53.93 2.96 -79.72
C ARG A 576 -55.12 2.67 -80.69
N PRO A 577 -56.00 1.63 -80.54
CA PRO A 577 -56.80 1.37 -79.31
C PRO A 577 -57.42 -0.04 -79.04
N PHE A 578 -58.15 -0.10 -77.91
CA PHE A 578 -59.39 -0.88 -77.61
C PHE A 578 -59.52 -2.42 -77.79
N SER A 579 -59.71 -3.08 -76.63
CA SER A 579 -60.83 -3.98 -76.24
C SER A 579 -61.09 -5.38 -76.85
N GLN A 580 -61.43 -6.29 -75.91
CA GLN A 580 -62.44 -7.38 -75.96
C GLN A 580 -62.14 -8.72 -76.69
N THR A 581 -62.35 -9.82 -75.91
CA THR A 581 -63.04 -11.11 -76.22
C THR A 581 -62.74 -11.90 -77.52
N THR A 582 -62.67 -13.25 -77.58
CA THR A 582 -62.77 -14.36 -76.59
C THR A 582 -62.29 -15.68 -77.23
N SER A 583 -62.24 -16.77 -76.45
CA SER A 583 -62.55 -18.17 -76.87
C SER A 583 -61.88 -18.77 -78.11
N ARG A 584 -60.74 -19.47 -77.89
CA ARG A 584 -60.31 -20.73 -78.53
C ARG A 584 -59.12 -21.27 -77.71
N GLN A 585 -59.31 -21.80 -76.50
CA GLN A 585 -60.15 -22.94 -76.08
C GLN A 585 -59.69 -24.27 -76.71
N ALA A 586 -59.16 -25.14 -75.84
CA ALA A 586 -59.16 -26.60 -75.94
C ALA A 586 -58.54 -27.31 -77.18
N GLN A 587 -57.25 -27.10 -77.51
CA GLN A 587 -56.46 -28.20 -78.14
C GLN A 587 -54.92 -28.21 -77.99
N GLN A 588 -54.33 -27.47 -77.04
CA GLN A 588 -52.95 -27.74 -76.55
C GLN A 588 -52.90 -28.19 -75.07
N HIS A 589 -54.07 -28.36 -74.45
CA HIS A 589 -54.22 -28.45 -72.99
C HIS A 589 -53.68 -29.73 -72.34
N GLN A 590 -53.32 -30.74 -73.12
CA GLN A 590 -52.90 -32.05 -72.65
C GLN A 590 -51.40 -32.36 -72.89
N GLN A 591 -50.69 -31.57 -73.70
CA GLN A 591 -49.24 -31.71 -73.92
C GLN A 591 -48.41 -30.62 -73.21
N GLN A 592 -49.04 -29.55 -72.72
CA GLN A 592 -48.39 -28.58 -71.82
C GLN A 592 -48.30 -29.07 -70.36
N GLN A 593 -49.21 -29.92 -69.89
CA GLN A 593 -49.25 -30.33 -68.47
C GLN A 593 -47.98 -31.05 -67.98
N GLN A 594 -47.31 -31.84 -68.82
CA GLN A 594 -46.05 -32.51 -68.44
C GLN A 594 -44.81 -31.61 -68.53
N ARG A 595 -44.83 -30.51 -69.31
CA ARG A 595 -43.74 -29.50 -69.30
C ARG A 595 -43.92 -28.43 -68.22
N ALA A 596 -45.15 -28.22 -67.72
CA ALA A 596 -45.44 -27.23 -66.67
C ALA A 596 -44.80 -27.58 -65.30
N GLN A 597 -44.64 -28.87 -64.98
CA GLN A 597 -44.07 -29.30 -63.69
C GLN A 597 -42.54 -29.15 -63.60
N ALA A 598 -41.82 -29.15 -64.72
CA ALA A 598 -40.37 -28.95 -64.72
C ALA A 598 -39.98 -27.47 -64.55
N VAL A 599 -40.66 -26.57 -65.28
CA VAL A 599 -40.29 -25.13 -65.36
C VAL A 599 -40.67 -24.34 -64.09
N THR A 600 -41.56 -24.87 -63.26
CA THR A 600 -41.97 -24.23 -61.99
C THR A 600 -40.89 -24.29 -60.90
N MET A 601 -40.09 -25.36 -60.83
CA MET A 601 -39.03 -25.50 -59.81
C MET A 601 -37.90 -24.47 -59.98
N GLU A 602 -37.46 -24.19 -61.21
CA GLU A 602 -36.40 -23.20 -61.45
C GLU A 602 -36.90 -21.77 -61.25
N ARG A 603 -38.13 -21.45 -61.69
CA ARG A 603 -38.72 -20.12 -61.42
C ARG A 603 -38.99 -19.87 -59.93
N MET A 604 -39.33 -20.90 -59.14
CA MET A 604 -39.41 -20.74 -57.68
C MET A 604 -38.03 -20.53 -57.04
N ARG A 605 -36.97 -21.21 -57.50
CA ARG A 605 -35.59 -20.94 -57.04
C ARG A 605 -35.11 -19.51 -57.38
N ALA A 606 -35.45 -19.01 -58.57
CA ALA A 606 -35.12 -17.66 -59.01
C ALA A 606 -35.92 -16.54 -58.29
N LEU A 607 -37.12 -16.85 -57.78
CA LEU A 607 -37.90 -15.90 -56.96
C LEU A 607 -37.52 -15.95 -55.48
N ALA A 608 -37.25 -17.14 -54.92
CA ALA A 608 -36.78 -17.29 -53.54
C ALA A 608 -35.46 -16.54 -53.29
N THR A 609 -34.53 -16.59 -54.25
CA THR A 609 -33.26 -15.83 -54.18
C THR A 609 -33.42 -14.33 -54.36
N ARG A 610 -34.55 -13.84 -54.90
CA ARG A 610 -34.84 -12.40 -55.03
C ARG A 610 -35.70 -11.84 -53.88
N TRP A 611 -36.42 -12.68 -53.14
CA TRP A 611 -37.18 -12.28 -51.95
C TRP A 611 -36.39 -12.33 -50.63
N HIS A 612 -35.18 -12.93 -50.61
CA HIS A 612 -34.25 -12.81 -49.48
C HIS A 612 -33.51 -11.46 -49.40
N GLY A 613 -33.80 -10.50 -50.30
CA GLY A 613 -33.15 -9.19 -50.34
C GLY A 613 -33.76 -8.11 -49.44
N GLN A 614 -34.97 -8.29 -48.90
CA GLN A 614 -35.68 -7.29 -48.09
C GLN A 614 -36.65 -7.94 -47.07
N VAL A 615 -37.16 -7.14 -46.12
CA VAL A 615 -38.06 -7.56 -45.02
C VAL A 615 -37.43 -8.48 -43.95
N ARG A 616 -36.35 -8.02 -43.30
CA ARG A 616 -35.80 -8.67 -42.08
C ARG A 616 -36.34 -8.07 -40.76
N TRP A 617 -37.67 -7.97 -40.65
CA TRP A 617 -38.37 -7.39 -39.48
C TRP A 617 -39.16 -8.40 -38.63
N GLY A 618 -38.86 -9.71 -38.74
CA GLY A 618 -39.59 -10.78 -38.06
C GLY A 618 -38.91 -11.45 -36.84
N PHE A 619 -37.68 -11.08 -36.48
CA PHE A 619 -36.85 -11.85 -35.52
C PHE A 619 -36.45 -11.12 -34.22
N LEU A 620 -37.12 -10.00 -33.88
CA LEU A 620 -36.92 -9.35 -32.57
C LEU A 620 -37.76 -9.98 -31.43
N GLY A 621 -39.00 -10.39 -31.70
CA GLY A 621 -39.97 -10.79 -30.66
C GLY A 621 -39.50 -11.96 -29.78
N TYR A 622 -39.08 -13.07 -30.38
CA TYR A 622 -38.66 -14.27 -29.63
C TYR A 622 -37.29 -14.09 -28.93
N GLY A 623 -36.36 -13.35 -29.53
CA GLY A 623 -35.06 -13.08 -28.94
C GLY A 623 -35.13 -12.18 -27.71
N ILE A 624 -36.07 -11.21 -27.69
CA ILE A 624 -36.30 -10.34 -26.54
C ILE A 624 -36.96 -11.11 -25.38
N HIS A 625 -37.97 -11.95 -25.66
CA HIS A 625 -38.62 -12.75 -24.61
C HIS A 625 -37.67 -13.72 -23.90
N LEU A 626 -36.82 -14.43 -24.64
CA LEU A 626 -35.83 -15.34 -24.03
C LEU A 626 -34.81 -14.60 -23.15
N ASN A 627 -34.39 -13.40 -23.56
CA ASN A 627 -33.49 -12.57 -22.73
C ASN A 627 -34.21 -11.98 -21.51
N PHE A 628 -35.49 -11.58 -21.61
CA PHE A 628 -36.26 -11.10 -20.46
C PHE A 628 -36.51 -12.20 -19.43
N VAL A 629 -36.85 -13.43 -19.86
CA VAL A 629 -37.02 -14.59 -18.97
C VAL A 629 -35.69 -15.03 -18.34
N SER A 630 -34.59 -14.95 -19.09
CA SER A 630 -33.23 -15.18 -18.59
C SER A 630 -32.84 -14.15 -17.52
N ALA A 631 -32.95 -12.85 -17.83
CA ALA A 631 -32.65 -11.77 -16.89
C ALA A 631 -33.55 -11.84 -15.64
N GLY A 632 -34.85 -12.07 -15.80
CA GLY A 632 -35.80 -12.23 -14.70
C GLY A 632 -35.44 -13.39 -13.76
N ARG A 633 -34.93 -14.51 -14.30
CA ARG A 633 -34.38 -15.61 -13.49
C ARG A 633 -33.14 -15.20 -12.71
N PHE A 634 -32.19 -14.49 -13.33
CA PHE A 634 -31.00 -13.99 -12.61
C PHE A 634 -31.36 -12.95 -11.55
N TYR A 635 -32.31 -12.05 -11.80
CA TYR A 635 -32.82 -11.11 -10.79
C TYR A 635 -33.52 -11.84 -9.63
N ALA A 636 -34.37 -12.84 -9.92
CA ALA A 636 -35.03 -13.63 -8.87
C ALA A 636 -34.01 -14.40 -8.01
N ILE A 637 -33.01 -15.04 -8.63
CA ILE A 637 -31.93 -15.74 -7.91
C ILE A 637 -31.10 -14.75 -7.09
N SER A 638 -30.76 -13.57 -7.63
CA SER A 638 -30.02 -12.53 -6.91
C SER A 638 -30.82 -11.94 -5.74
N LEU A 639 -32.14 -11.79 -5.89
CA LEU A 639 -33.03 -11.33 -4.82
C LEU A 639 -33.14 -12.39 -3.71
N ILE A 640 -33.28 -13.66 -4.06
CA ILE A 640 -33.31 -14.78 -3.09
C ILE A 640 -31.98 -14.88 -2.35
N LEU A 641 -30.84 -14.91 -3.06
CA LEU A 641 -29.51 -14.96 -2.46
C LEU A 641 -29.22 -13.73 -1.61
N GLY A 642 -29.60 -12.53 -2.07
CA GLY A 642 -29.49 -11.29 -1.31
C GLY A 642 -30.33 -11.29 -0.04
N THR A 643 -31.57 -11.79 -0.10
CA THR A 643 -32.46 -11.90 1.07
C THR A 643 -31.95 -12.94 2.07
N VAL A 644 -31.43 -14.08 1.60
CA VAL A 644 -30.80 -15.11 2.44
C VAL A 644 -29.51 -14.57 3.09
N ALA A 645 -28.66 -13.87 2.32
CA ALA A 645 -27.44 -13.25 2.84
C ALA A 645 -27.73 -12.14 3.86
N PHE A 646 -28.75 -11.30 3.60
CA PHE A 646 -29.18 -10.26 4.55
C PHE A 646 -29.78 -10.88 5.82
N SER A 647 -30.63 -11.89 5.69
CA SER A 647 -31.19 -12.63 6.83
C SER A 647 -30.09 -13.28 7.68
N TYR A 648 -29.15 -13.99 7.05
CA TYR A 648 -28.00 -14.60 7.73
C TYR A 648 -27.08 -13.55 8.37
N GLY A 649 -26.85 -12.42 7.70
CA GLY A 649 -26.05 -11.29 8.20
C GLY A 649 -26.74 -10.47 9.29
N SER A 650 -28.07 -10.49 9.37
CA SER A 650 -28.84 -9.75 10.38
C SER A 650 -28.57 -10.25 11.81
N VAL A 651 -28.30 -11.55 11.99
CA VAL A 651 -28.01 -12.15 13.30
C VAL A 651 -26.67 -11.67 13.89
N PRO A 652 -25.51 -11.74 13.20
CA PRO A 652 -24.28 -11.15 13.70
C PRO A 652 -24.34 -9.63 13.78
N MET A 653 -25.07 -8.94 12.88
CA MET A 653 -25.27 -7.48 12.98
C MET A 653 -26.07 -7.10 14.23
N TYR A 654 -27.15 -7.83 14.55
CA TYR A 654 -27.94 -7.64 15.77
C TYR A 654 -27.10 -7.93 17.03
N LYS A 655 -26.30 -9.01 17.03
CA LYS A 655 -25.35 -9.30 18.11
C LYS A 655 -24.34 -8.17 18.30
N MET A 656 -23.76 -7.64 17.22
CA MET A 656 -22.82 -6.52 17.26
C MET A 656 -23.48 -5.26 17.83
N ILE A 657 -24.71 -4.94 17.42
CA ILE A 657 -25.47 -3.81 17.95
C ILE A 657 -25.73 -3.98 19.44
N CYS A 658 -26.24 -5.14 19.90
CA CYS A 658 -26.47 -5.38 21.33
C CYS A 658 -25.17 -5.30 22.15
N GLN A 659 -24.06 -5.86 21.64
CA GLN A 659 -22.75 -5.85 22.30
C GLN A 659 -22.05 -4.49 22.31
N THR A 660 -22.50 -3.52 21.49
CA THR A 660 -21.97 -2.14 21.45
C THR A 660 -22.89 -1.12 22.11
N THR A 661 -24.18 -1.43 22.28
CA THR A 661 -25.19 -0.51 22.85
C THR A 661 -25.67 -0.89 24.26
N GLY A 662 -25.29 -2.07 24.77
CA GLY A 662 -25.79 -2.59 26.05
C GLY A 662 -27.23 -3.12 26.00
N TRP A 663 -27.87 -3.11 24.82
CA TRP A 663 -29.30 -3.37 24.68
C TRP A 663 -29.67 -4.79 25.15
N GLY A 664 -30.63 -4.88 26.07
CA GLY A 664 -31.06 -6.14 26.69
C GLY A 664 -30.29 -6.56 27.94
N GLY A 665 -29.45 -5.69 28.52
CA GLY A 665 -28.72 -6.01 29.77
C GLY A 665 -27.52 -6.94 29.55
N GLN A 666 -27.08 -7.10 28.30
CA GLN A 666 -25.75 -7.60 27.96
C GLN A 666 -24.78 -6.43 28.05
N PRO A 667 -23.77 -6.43 28.94
CA PRO A 667 -22.84 -5.32 29.03
C PRO A 667 -21.95 -5.22 27.79
N VAL A 668 -21.49 -3.99 27.54
CA VAL A 668 -20.65 -3.67 26.39
C VAL A 668 -19.31 -4.39 26.52
N ARG A 669 -18.77 -4.89 25.40
CA ARG A 669 -17.38 -5.35 25.34
C ARG A 669 -16.43 -4.15 25.43
N THR A 670 -16.15 -3.74 26.67
CA THR A 670 -15.15 -2.76 27.14
C THR A 670 -15.18 -1.37 26.50
N HIS A 671 -15.18 -0.33 27.33
CA HIS A 671 -14.67 1.00 26.94
C HIS A 671 -13.12 1.00 26.87
N GLY A 672 -12.59 0.01 26.16
CA GLY A 672 -11.19 -0.30 25.88
C GLY A 672 -11.21 -1.06 24.56
N GLY A 673 -11.28 -0.30 23.47
CA GLY A 673 -11.74 -0.76 22.16
C GLY A 673 -11.63 0.28 21.03
N GLY A 674 -10.98 1.42 21.31
CA GLY A 674 -10.39 2.26 20.27
C GLY A 674 -8.92 1.87 20.12
N PHE A 675 -8.44 1.62 18.90
CA PHE A 675 -7.01 1.37 18.68
C PHE A 675 -6.22 2.66 18.90
N GLY A 676 -5.66 2.82 20.10
CA GLY A 676 -4.78 3.93 20.52
C GLY A 676 -3.97 3.52 21.76
N SER A 677 -2.75 4.01 21.92
CA SER A 677 -1.77 3.47 22.87
C SER A 677 -1.85 4.04 24.30
N ASP A 678 -3.05 4.37 24.79
CA ASP A 678 -3.28 5.03 26.09
C ASP A 678 -4.03 4.17 27.13
N ASP A 679 -4.55 2.99 26.75
CA ASP A 679 -5.45 2.15 27.58
C ASP A 679 -4.94 1.88 29.01
N GLU A 680 -3.62 1.70 29.21
CA GLU A 680 -3.03 1.38 30.52
C GLU A 680 -3.07 2.58 31.50
N LYS A 681 -3.19 3.82 30.99
CA LYS A 681 -3.41 5.02 31.82
C LYS A 681 -4.88 5.30 32.08
N ASP A 682 -5.76 5.12 31.09
CA ASP A 682 -7.19 5.45 31.27
C ASP A 682 -7.93 4.39 32.10
N LEU A 683 -7.42 3.15 32.19
CA LEU A 683 -7.93 2.21 33.19
C LEU A 683 -7.52 2.64 34.62
N ALA A 684 -6.28 3.12 34.81
CA ALA A 684 -5.76 3.51 36.12
C ALA A 684 -6.39 4.81 36.68
N SER A 685 -6.97 5.67 35.83
CA SER A 685 -7.80 6.80 36.25
C SER A 685 -9.21 6.36 36.67
N ARG A 686 -9.83 5.42 35.94
CA ARG A 686 -11.19 4.91 36.20
C ARG A 686 -11.31 4.04 37.46
N LEU A 687 -10.23 3.41 37.91
CA LEU A 687 -10.18 2.59 39.12
C LEU A 687 -9.92 3.39 40.42
N GLN A 688 -10.30 4.66 40.46
CA GLN A 688 -10.19 5.53 41.65
C GLN A 688 -11.56 5.71 42.31
N PRO A 689 -11.76 5.29 43.58
CA PRO A 689 -13.06 5.40 44.26
C PRO A 689 -13.53 6.84 44.41
N VAL A 690 -14.73 7.14 43.90
CA VAL A 690 -15.38 8.45 44.05
C VAL A 690 -15.97 8.58 45.45
N THR A 691 -15.18 9.10 46.40
CA THR A 691 -15.49 9.06 47.85
C THR A 691 -16.71 9.88 48.29
N ASP A 692 -17.13 10.85 47.49
CA ASP A 692 -18.31 11.71 47.69
C ASP A 692 -19.60 11.11 47.10
N ALA A 693 -19.50 10.03 46.33
CA ALA A 693 -20.66 9.33 45.77
C ALA A 693 -21.34 8.38 46.78
N LYS A 694 -22.62 8.08 46.52
CA LYS A 694 -23.32 7.00 47.24
C LYS A 694 -22.75 5.63 46.86
N ARG A 695 -22.56 4.75 47.84
CA ARG A 695 -22.29 3.32 47.57
C ARG A 695 -23.50 2.65 46.94
N ILE A 696 -23.30 2.04 45.77
CA ILE A 696 -24.28 1.25 45.01
C ILE A 696 -24.24 -0.19 45.52
N ARG A 697 -25.41 -0.78 45.75
CA ARG A 697 -25.54 -2.19 46.16
C ARG A 697 -25.53 -3.10 44.93
N VAL A 698 -24.55 -3.99 44.84
CA VAL A 698 -24.48 -5.07 43.85
C VAL A 698 -24.94 -6.37 44.51
N THR A 699 -26.05 -6.95 44.03
CA THR A 699 -26.58 -8.24 44.49
C THR A 699 -26.25 -9.34 43.50
N PHE A 700 -25.94 -10.54 43.99
CA PHE A 700 -25.50 -11.67 43.17
C PHE A 700 -26.59 -12.74 43.07
N SER A 701 -26.88 -13.17 41.83
CA SER A 701 -27.83 -14.24 41.53
C SER A 701 -27.16 -15.33 40.70
N SER A 702 -27.60 -16.58 40.90
CA SER A 702 -27.11 -17.75 40.17
C SER A 702 -28.26 -18.65 39.71
N SER A 703 -28.01 -19.38 38.62
CA SER A 703 -28.87 -20.45 38.11
C SER A 703 -28.05 -21.45 37.30
N VAL A 704 -28.61 -22.64 37.10
CA VAL A 704 -28.09 -23.69 36.22
C VAL A 704 -29.19 -24.14 35.27
N SER A 705 -28.81 -24.62 34.09
CA SER A 705 -29.74 -25.30 33.19
C SER A 705 -30.03 -26.72 33.69
N ASP A 706 -31.28 -27.20 33.56
CA ASP A 706 -31.75 -28.49 34.10
C ASP A 706 -30.95 -29.71 33.61
N VAL A 707 -30.22 -29.58 32.50
CA VAL A 707 -29.35 -30.63 31.91
C VAL A 707 -27.91 -30.62 32.46
N LEU A 708 -27.61 -29.73 33.40
CA LEU A 708 -26.32 -29.60 34.07
C LEU A 708 -26.50 -29.93 35.57
N PRO A 709 -26.07 -31.11 36.05
CA PRO A 709 -26.23 -31.54 37.44
C PRO A 709 -25.18 -30.86 38.36
N TRP A 710 -25.17 -29.53 38.36
CA TRP A 710 -24.28 -28.72 39.18
C TRP A 710 -25.08 -27.92 40.21
N LYS A 711 -24.54 -27.79 41.42
CA LYS A 711 -25.01 -26.81 42.40
C LYS A 711 -24.14 -25.56 42.28
N PHE A 712 -24.73 -24.44 41.90
CA PHE A 712 -24.01 -23.17 41.67
C PHE A 712 -24.66 -22.03 42.46
N THR A 713 -23.92 -21.45 43.42
CA THR A 713 -24.43 -20.45 44.37
C THR A 713 -23.41 -19.36 44.69
N PRO A 714 -23.79 -18.07 44.74
CA PRO A 714 -22.90 -17.01 45.21
C PRO A 714 -22.61 -17.18 46.71
N GLN A 715 -21.38 -16.89 47.12
CA GLN A 715 -21.00 -16.86 48.54
C GLN A 715 -21.52 -15.58 49.22
N GLN A 716 -21.33 -14.41 48.59
CA GLN A 716 -21.89 -13.14 49.05
C GLN A 716 -23.24 -12.88 48.37
N ARG A 717 -24.28 -12.49 49.13
CA ARG A 717 -25.58 -12.09 48.57
C ARG A 717 -25.58 -10.66 48.03
N GLU A 718 -24.94 -9.73 48.74
CA GLU A 718 -24.71 -8.36 48.29
C GLU A 718 -23.32 -7.86 48.69
N VAL A 719 -22.78 -6.93 47.90
CA VAL A 719 -21.61 -6.09 48.21
C VAL A 719 -21.98 -4.65 47.88
N ARG A 720 -21.44 -3.65 48.60
CA ARG A 720 -21.74 -2.22 48.36
C ARG A 720 -20.49 -1.45 47.97
N VAL A 721 -20.43 -0.99 46.73
CA VAL A 721 -19.25 -0.37 46.12
C VAL A 721 -19.47 1.11 45.81
N LEU A 722 -18.43 1.93 45.92
CA LEU A 722 -18.40 3.24 45.27
C LEU A 722 -18.16 3.08 43.75
N PRO A 723 -18.60 4.01 42.90
CA PRO A 723 -18.07 4.13 41.54
C PRO A 723 -16.55 4.28 41.58
N GLY A 724 -15.85 3.59 40.69
CA GLY A 724 -14.38 3.47 40.67
C GLY A 724 -13.76 2.53 41.72
N GLU A 725 -14.54 2.02 42.69
CA GLU A 725 -14.05 1.02 43.65
C GLU A 725 -14.12 -0.39 43.04
N THR A 726 -13.02 -1.13 43.10
CA THR A 726 -12.96 -2.53 42.67
C THR A 726 -13.50 -3.45 43.76
N ALA A 727 -14.20 -4.51 43.35
CA ALA A 727 -14.74 -5.51 44.25
C ALA A 727 -14.59 -6.92 43.70
N LEU A 728 -14.39 -7.87 44.62
CA LEU A 728 -14.25 -9.29 44.37
C LEU A 728 -15.42 -10.04 45.00
N ALA A 729 -16.17 -10.78 44.20
CA ALA A 729 -17.20 -11.71 44.64
C ALA A 729 -16.82 -13.15 44.27
N PHE A 730 -17.35 -14.14 44.99
CA PHE A 730 -17.11 -15.56 44.75
C PHE A 730 -18.43 -16.29 44.54
N TYR A 731 -18.42 -17.23 43.59
CA TYR A 731 -19.48 -18.21 43.41
C TYR A 731 -18.91 -19.61 43.58
N THR A 732 -19.55 -20.45 44.39
CA THR A 732 -19.17 -21.87 44.52
C THR A 732 -19.94 -22.69 43.49
N ALA A 733 -19.22 -23.52 42.73
CA ALA A 733 -19.78 -24.52 41.81
C ALA A 733 -19.37 -25.92 42.27
N THR A 734 -20.35 -26.81 42.50
CA THR A 734 -20.15 -28.23 42.80
C THR A 734 -20.73 -29.07 41.68
N ASN A 735 -19.92 -29.95 41.07
CA ASN A 735 -20.41 -30.98 40.16
C ASN A 735 -21.03 -32.13 40.97
N GLN A 736 -22.28 -32.50 40.69
CA GLN A 736 -23.01 -33.54 41.42
C GLN A 736 -23.14 -34.86 40.64
N SER A 737 -22.53 -34.98 39.46
CA SER A 737 -22.45 -36.24 38.70
C SER A 737 -21.24 -37.09 39.06
N ASP A 738 -21.36 -38.36 38.70
CA ASP A 738 -20.36 -39.43 38.71
C ASP A 738 -19.30 -39.31 37.59
N HIS A 739 -19.51 -38.38 36.65
CA HIS A 739 -18.62 -38.08 35.54
C HIS A 739 -18.26 -36.59 35.47
N ASP A 740 -17.11 -36.31 34.86
CA ASP A 740 -16.62 -34.95 34.60
C ASP A 740 -17.56 -34.23 33.62
N ILE A 741 -17.79 -32.93 33.83
CA ILE A 741 -18.60 -32.10 32.93
C ILE A 741 -17.89 -30.79 32.65
N VAL A 742 -17.99 -30.33 31.39
CA VAL A 742 -17.63 -28.97 30.99
C VAL A 742 -18.88 -28.09 31.02
N GLY A 743 -18.83 -27.02 31.80
CA GLY A 743 -19.86 -25.98 31.88
C GLY A 743 -19.35 -24.66 31.30
N VAL A 744 -20.26 -23.88 30.69
CA VAL A 744 -20.00 -22.51 30.25
C VAL A 744 -21.01 -21.57 30.90
N ALA A 745 -20.51 -20.48 31.48
CA ALA A 745 -21.34 -19.46 32.11
C ALA A 745 -21.65 -18.31 31.14
N THR A 746 -22.93 -17.89 31.11
CA THR A 746 -23.35 -16.58 30.61
C THR A 746 -23.87 -15.73 31.77
N TYR A 747 -24.05 -14.44 31.54
CA TYR A 747 -24.53 -13.52 32.57
C TYR A 747 -25.30 -12.33 32.00
N SER A 748 -26.00 -11.61 32.88
CA SER A 748 -26.68 -10.35 32.59
C SER A 748 -26.56 -9.36 33.76
N VAL A 749 -26.75 -8.08 33.47
CA VAL A 749 -26.78 -6.98 34.46
C VAL A 749 -28.16 -6.32 34.41
N THR A 750 -28.77 -6.13 35.57
CA THR A 750 -30.10 -5.50 35.73
C THR A 750 -30.04 -4.39 36.79
N PRO A 751 -30.64 -3.20 36.58
CA PRO A 751 -31.32 -2.71 35.37
C PRO A 751 -30.40 -2.64 34.14
N ALA A 752 -30.97 -2.72 32.94
CA ALA A 752 -30.20 -2.76 31.69
C ALA A 752 -29.41 -1.46 31.43
N GLN A 753 -29.85 -0.33 31.98
CA GLN A 753 -29.16 0.97 31.93
C GLN A 753 -27.76 0.92 32.57
N VAL A 754 -27.52 -0.02 33.49
CA VAL A 754 -26.23 -0.18 34.19
C VAL A 754 -25.21 -0.96 33.35
N ALA A 755 -25.67 -1.67 32.31
CA ALA A 755 -24.83 -2.58 31.52
C ALA A 755 -23.64 -1.92 30.79
N PRO A 756 -23.67 -0.64 30.36
CA PRO A 756 -22.48 0.05 29.86
C PRO A 756 -21.43 0.33 30.96
N TYR A 757 -21.88 0.60 32.19
CA TYR A 757 -21.04 1.04 33.31
C TYR A 757 -20.56 -0.12 34.21
N PHE A 758 -21.06 -1.35 34.00
CA PHE A 758 -20.64 -2.52 34.77
C PHE A 758 -19.45 -3.21 34.10
N SER A 759 -18.24 -2.97 34.62
CA SER A 759 -16.99 -3.46 34.03
C SER A 759 -16.43 -4.65 34.80
N LYS A 760 -16.09 -5.74 34.09
CA LYS A 760 -15.47 -6.95 34.67
C LYS A 760 -14.00 -7.00 34.29
N ILE A 761 -13.14 -7.04 35.31
CA ILE A 761 -11.69 -7.18 35.17
C ILE A 761 -11.30 -8.66 35.03
N GLN A 762 -11.98 -9.56 35.76
CA GLN A 762 -11.74 -11.01 35.67
C GLN A 762 -13.03 -11.80 35.92
N CYS A 763 -13.29 -12.83 35.10
CA CYS A 763 -14.43 -13.71 35.25
C CYS A 763 -14.25 -15.04 34.49
N PHE A 764 -14.75 -16.15 35.05
CA PHE A 764 -15.02 -17.44 34.40
C PHE A 764 -16.09 -17.40 33.27
N CYS A 765 -16.36 -16.21 32.71
CA CYS A 765 -17.44 -15.92 31.77
C CYS A 765 -17.01 -16.34 30.35
N PHE A 766 -17.81 -17.14 29.64
CA PHE A 766 -17.50 -17.64 28.29
C PHE A 766 -16.22 -18.50 28.15
N GLU A 767 -15.57 -18.83 29.27
CA GLU A 767 -14.51 -19.85 29.35
C GLU A 767 -15.11 -21.21 29.69
N GLU A 768 -14.43 -22.28 29.28
CA GLU A 768 -14.87 -23.66 29.53
C GLU A 768 -14.38 -24.16 30.88
N GLN A 769 -15.30 -24.18 31.85
CA GLN A 769 -15.03 -24.67 33.20
C GLN A 769 -15.25 -26.18 33.21
N ARG A 770 -14.18 -26.97 33.22
CA ARG A 770 -14.27 -28.40 33.54
C ARG A 770 -14.31 -28.58 35.05
N LEU A 771 -15.35 -29.23 35.56
CA LEU A 771 -15.37 -29.78 36.91
C LEU A 771 -15.39 -31.31 36.81
N ASN A 772 -14.51 -31.95 37.56
CA ASN A 772 -14.43 -33.40 37.63
C ASN A 772 -15.59 -33.97 38.47
N ALA A 773 -15.80 -35.29 38.45
CA ALA A 773 -16.86 -35.94 39.22
C ALA A 773 -16.78 -35.57 40.73
N GLY A 774 -17.87 -35.05 41.30
CA GLY A 774 -17.95 -34.64 42.71
C GLY A 774 -17.15 -33.36 43.10
N GLU A 775 -16.44 -32.73 42.17
CA GLU A 775 -15.54 -31.61 42.46
C GLU A 775 -16.30 -30.33 42.87
N THR A 776 -15.72 -29.54 43.77
CA THR A 776 -16.22 -28.22 44.17
C THR A 776 -15.13 -27.16 44.01
N VAL A 777 -15.44 -26.08 43.29
CA VAL A 777 -14.51 -24.97 43.00
C VAL A 777 -15.18 -23.63 43.32
N ASP A 778 -14.42 -22.74 43.93
CA ASP A 778 -14.80 -21.33 44.12
C ASP A 778 -14.29 -20.48 42.96
N MET A 779 -15.21 -19.81 42.29
CA MET A 779 -15.01 -19.08 41.05
C MET A 779 -15.07 -17.57 41.31
N PRO A 780 -13.94 -16.82 41.19
CA PRO A 780 -13.90 -15.39 41.44
C PRO A 780 -14.54 -14.57 40.30
N VAL A 781 -15.11 -13.43 40.69
CA VAL A 781 -15.59 -12.36 39.80
C VAL A 781 -15.03 -11.04 40.30
N PHE A 782 -14.10 -10.45 39.56
CA PHE A 782 -13.49 -9.16 39.87
C PHE A 782 -14.04 -8.08 38.95
N PHE A 783 -14.62 -7.02 39.52
CA PHE A 783 -15.40 -6.01 38.79
C PHE A 783 -15.30 -4.62 39.43
N TYR A 784 -15.75 -3.60 38.70
CA TYR A 784 -16.02 -2.25 39.20
C TYR A 784 -17.24 -1.64 38.50
N LEU A 785 -17.73 -0.51 39.03
CA LEU A 785 -18.71 0.34 38.37
C LEU A 785 -18.00 1.61 37.90
N ASP A 786 -18.10 1.96 36.61
CA ASP A 786 -17.40 3.11 36.04
C ASP A 786 -17.92 4.45 36.63
N PRO A 787 -17.03 5.36 37.11
CA PRO A 787 -17.40 6.70 37.59
C PRO A 787 -18.33 7.50 36.67
N ASP A 788 -18.26 7.32 35.34
CA ASP A 788 -19.09 8.03 34.37
C ASP A 788 -20.61 7.80 34.56
N LEU A 789 -21.01 6.73 35.28
CA LEU A 789 -22.40 6.49 35.65
C LEU A 789 -23.03 7.63 36.46
N LEU A 790 -22.22 8.43 37.17
CA LEU A 790 -22.68 9.57 37.97
C LEU A 790 -23.12 10.76 37.10
N ASN A 791 -22.61 10.83 35.87
CA ASN A 791 -22.89 11.90 34.91
C ASN A 791 -24.12 11.60 34.02
N ASP A 792 -24.58 10.34 33.99
CA ASP A 792 -25.71 9.91 33.15
C ASP A 792 -27.08 10.15 33.83
N LEU A 793 -27.91 10.96 33.17
CA LEU A 793 -29.30 11.22 33.59
C LEU A 793 -30.14 9.92 33.66
N ASN A 794 -29.81 8.88 32.90
CA ASN A 794 -30.51 7.59 32.90
C ASN A 794 -30.17 6.71 34.12
N MET A 795 -29.06 6.98 34.82
CA MET A 795 -28.64 6.29 36.03
C MET A 795 -29.28 6.87 37.31
N LYS A 796 -29.97 8.01 37.20
CA LYS A 796 -30.53 8.76 38.33
C LYS A 796 -31.57 7.94 39.11
N GLY A 797 -31.20 7.54 40.32
CA GLY A 797 -32.05 6.77 41.23
C GLY A 797 -31.78 5.26 41.25
N ILE A 798 -30.82 4.77 40.46
CA ILE A 798 -30.40 3.35 40.50
C ILE A 798 -29.43 3.13 41.67
N GLU A 799 -29.98 2.77 42.83
CA GLU A 799 -29.18 2.44 44.04
C GLU A 799 -28.86 0.94 44.18
N THR A 800 -29.33 0.09 43.25
CA THR A 800 -29.13 -1.37 43.31
C THR A 800 -29.00 -1.99 41.93
N VAL A 801 -28.07 -2.93 41.81
CA VAL A 801 -27.67 -3.60 40.57
C VAL A 801 -27.63 -5.10 40.84
N THR A 802 -28.26 -5.90 39.98
CA THR A 802 -28.25 -7.37 40.07
C THR A 802 -27.36 -7.95 38.99
N LEU A 803 -26.33 -8.69 39.43
CA LEU A 803 -25.46 -9.48 38.57
C LEU A 803 -25.94 -10.94 38.59
N SER A 804 -26.52 -11.38 37.47
CA SER A 804 -27.11 -12.72 37.34
C SER A 804 -26.25 -13.60 36.44
N TYR A 805 -25.91 -14.80 36.90
CA TYR A 805 -25.18 -15.82 36.13
C TYR A 805 -26.04 -17.05 35.88
N THR A 806 -25.91 -17.63 34.69
CA THR A 806 -26.52 -18.91 34.33
C THR A 806 -25.47 -19.84 33.72
N PHE A 807 -25.30 -21.03 34.29
CA PHE A 807 -24.41 -22.08 33.77
C PHE A 807 -25.15 -23.08 32.86
N PHE A 808 -24.52 -23.45 31.74
CA PHE A 808 -25.03 -24.42 30.76
C PHE A 808 -24.01 -25.54 30.51
N LYS A 809 -24.48 -26.77 30.29
CA LYS A 809 -23.62 -27.90 29.88
C LYS A 809 -23.11 -27.69 28.45
N ALA A 810 -21.79 -27.71 28.25
CA ALA A 810 -21.18 -27.65 26.93
C ALA A 810 -21.48 -28.94 26.14
N LYS A 811 -21.81 -28.82 24.85
CA LYS A 811 -22.15 -29.96 23.98
C LYS A 811 -20.92 -30.57 23.32
N TYR A 812 -20.15 -31.30 24.13
CA TYR A 812 -19.15 -32.23 23.66
C TYR A 812 -19.73 -33.64 23.52
N ASP A 813 -19.24 -34.41 22.54
CA ASP A 813 -19.42 -35.86 22.52
C ASP A 813 -18.41 -36.58 23.44
N ASP A 814 -18.59 -37.89 23.62
CA ASP A 814 -17.75 -38.73 24.50
C ASP A 814 -16.29 -38.88 24.01
N LYS A 815 -15.89 -38.11 22.99
CA LYS A 815 -14.55 -38.02 22.40
C LYS A 815 -14.03 -36.58 22.32
N GLY A 816 -14.73 -35.60 22.91
CA GLY A 816 -14.31 -34.20 22.97
C GLY A 816 -14.61 -33.37 21.71
N ASN A 817 -15.50 -33.81 20.81
CA ASN A 817 -15.88 -33.04 19.62
C ASN A 817 -17.12 -32.18 19.89
N PHE A 818 -17.10 -30.94 19.43
CA PHE A 818 -18.24 -30.01 19.54
C PHE A 818 -19.39 -30.46 18.64
N LYS A 819 -20.60 -30.63 19.20
CA LYS A 819 -21.83 -30.96 18.44
C LYS A 819 -22.73 -29.74 18.29
N ASP A 820 -22.82 -29.25 17.04
CA ASP A 820 -23.75 -28.20 16.64
C ASP A 820 -25.21 -28.54 16.96
N ILE A 821 -26.01 -27.50 17.17
CA ILE A 821 -27.42 -27.63 17.53
C ILE A 821 -28.22 -28.09 16.30
N PRO A 822 -28.98 -29.21 16.36
CA PRO A 822 -29.94 -29.54 15.31
C PRO A 822 -30.96 -28.41 15.17
N LYS A 823 -31.17 -27.91 13.95
CA LYS A 823 -32.25 -26.96 13.68
C LYS A 823 -33.60 -27.63 14.04
N PRO A 824 -34.57 -26.89 14.61
CA PRO A 824 -35.94 -27.39 14.67
C PRO A 824 -36.45 -27.68 13.25
N MET A 825 -37.30 -28.70 13.13
CA MET A 825 -38.07 -28.99 11.93
C MET A 825 -39.22 -27.99 11.76
#